data_AF-A0A0G4HKC5-F1
#
_entry.id   AF-A0A0G4HKC5-F1
#
_cell.length_a   1.000
_cell.length_b   1.000
_cell.length_c   1.000
_cell.angle_alpha   90.00
_cell.angle_beta   90.00
_cell.angle_gamma   90.00
#
_symmetry.space_group_name_H-M   'P 1'
#
loop_
_entity.id
_entity.type
_entity.pdbx_description
1 polymer ?
#
loop_
_entity_poly.entity_id
_entity_poly.type
_entity_poly.pdbx_seq_one_letter_code
_entity_poly.pdbx_strand_id
1 'polypeptide(L)'
;MAAEIPRKSWEDVLRVVCASGVLGLRRLWKVTTISKELLLLRDDPTPLGLGSLCFGFASVSEHEEVFALLKDSLRKGDATVLRQILSLQGVAGRYPCRMSWAIDQREAACLKVLVEKGALSVCPKISVETVRRLTPESTRALLKAGHLDPNSWIESVAHSKRQAGSVETDCIQPLLVVVIENSQFAVAEVLLDAGARLDVCEWKMGEARRGVAQRPPGWGAGRAPLDCLVHVVCAERERVRERPAVVGTADKRHAGLRLLQTVAKAADEAGCLEWTTQCRIPNRTAFAETALGIACVLRDWMAARTLLMRGADAKRKAGMREKSELPFLKLAAGERARRLRSRSSSETERDERHISKLMNSLGNAGAHLDRVGEFGRTPLSHACNLGLKKVAETLLDRGVRIEGVVSKGVARGRRRVPLIEAVQCSKSNVALVSLLLERGADPNEVGICAYLSCAGSPLQAAVVAGWKSGWPNRDTLRLVEVLVSHGARCLGERREHSLSLSTVATEVETEVRMDDQIVGVGRDVGPVSQVSPLLIAFQMRDAKLARLLVEKGGADPNAPGKIDDRGKVETPADLVLGLKVGRRRCPEGTKKLLVETLQEVGGDLERTDQSPKACWWPAFLMCRGGIQQRPGGASAVKRR
;
A
#
# COMPACT_ATOMS: atom_id res chain seq x y z
N MET A 1 22.40 57.98 8.85
CA MET A 1 21.09 57.39 9.19
C MET A 1 21.12 55.92 8.80
N ALA A 2 21.70 55.06 9.64
CA ALA A 2 21.56 53.62 9.51
C ALA A 2 20.34 53.24 10.35
N ALA A 3 19.28 52.79 9.71
CA ALA A 3 18.07 52.32 10.38
C ALA A 3 18.43 51.10 11.24
N GLU A 4 18.26 51.20 12.56
CA GLU A 4 18.33 50.06 13.47
C GLU A 4 17.23 49.07 13.09
N ILE A 5 17.63 47.90 12.57
CA ILE A 5 16.74 46.77 12.40
C ILE A 5 16.46 46.25 13.83
N PRO A 6 15.20 46.25 14.31
CA PRO A 6 14.91 45.83 15.68
C PRO A 6 15.22 44.34 15.83
N ARG A 7 16.12 44.01 16.77
CA ARG A 7 16.35 42.62 17.21
C ARG A 7 15.03 42.09 17.77
N LYS A 8 14.31 41.27 17.01
CA LYS A 8 13.14 40.52 17.53
C LYS A 8 13.57 39.78 18.80
N SER A 9 12.85 39.97 19.90
CA SER A 9 13.16 39.26 21.13
C SER A 9 12.92 37.76 20.90
N TRP A 10 13.65 36.89 21.61
CA TRP A 10 13.41 35.45 21.56
C TRP A 10 11.98 35.08 22.01
N GLU A 11 11.34 35.96 22.78
CA GLU A 11 9.94 35.82 23.24
C GLU A 11 8.96 36.06 22.09
N ASP A 12 9.24 36.99 21.17
CA ASP A 12 8.45 37.18 19.96
C ASP A 12 8.48 35.94 19.08
N VAL A 13 9.65 35.30 18.96
CA VAL A 13 9.80 34.04 18.24
C VAL A 13 8.97 32.93 18.91
N LEU A 14 9.02 32.82 20.25
CA LEU A 14 8.21 31.82 20.97
C LEU A 14 6.71 32.09 20.89
N ARG A 15 6.26 33.35 20.92
CA ARG A 15 4.85 33.71 20.71
C ARG A 15 4.38 33.28 19.32
N VAL A 16 5.17 33.54 18.28
CA VAL A 16 4.88 33.07 16.90
C VAL A 16 4.85 31.54 16.84
N VAL A 17 5.78 30.86 17.51
CA VAL A 17 5.80 29.39 17.55
C VAL A 17 4.59 28.82 18.31
N CYS A 18 4.17 29.43 19.43
CA CYS A 18 2.94 29.05 20.13
C CYS A 18 1.71 29.28 19.25
N ALA A 19 1.57 30.47 18.66
CA ALA A 19 0.46 30.82 17.76
C ALA A 19 0.41 29.95 16.50
N SER A 20 1.54 29.37 16.07
CA SER A 20 1.58 28.45 14.92
C SER A 20 0.93 27.09 15.16
N GLY A 21 0.64 26.72 16.41
CA GLY A 21 0.08 25.41 16.78
C GLY A 21 1.06 24.23 16.66
N VAL A 22 2.29 24.44 16.15
CA VAL A 22 3.31 23.39 15.88
C VAL A 22 3.74 22.61 17.13
N LEU A 23 3.61 23.21 18.31
CA LEU A 23 4.00 22.59 19.57
C LEU A 23 3.05 21.47 20.01
N GLY A 24 1.78 21.53 19.62
CA GLY A 24 0.72 20.69 20.20
C GLY A 24 0.52 20.95 21.71
N LEU A 25 -0.53 20.36 22.29
CA LEU A 25 -0.99 20.67 23.65
C LEU A 25 0.10 20.43 24.71
N ARG A 26 0.73 19.25 24.71
CA ARG A 26 1.75 18.89 25.73
C ARG A 26 2.97 19.80 25.71
N ARG A 27 3.51 20.14 24.53
CA ARG A 27 4.73 20.94 24.46
C ARG A 27 4.42 22.41 24.70
N LEU A 28 3.27 22.90 24.22
CA LEU A 28 2.81 24.24 24.55
C LEU A 28 2.71 24.40 26.08
N TRP A 29 2.08 23.45 26.77
CA TRP A 29 1.99 23.49 28.23
C TRP A 29 3.36 23.52 28.92
N LYS A 30 4.38 22.85 28.38
CA LYS A 30 5.76 22.87 28.91
C LYS A 30 6.52 24.16 28.58
N VAL A 31 6.30 24.73 27.39
CA VAL A 31 6.98 25.96 26.97
C VAL A 31 6.41 27.16 27.71
N THR A 32 5.10 27.21 27.89
CA THR A 32 4.43 28.31 28.60
C THR A 32 4.83 28.40 30.07
N THR A 33 5.34 27.33 30.70
CA THR A 33 5.83 27.41 32.10
C THR A 33 7.16 28.14 32.27
N ILE A 34 7.86 28.47 31.16
CA ILE A 34 9.22 29.04 31.22
C ILE A 34 9.19 30.55 31.53
N SER A 35 8.10 31.25 31.21
CA SER A 35 7.95 32.71 31.43
C SER A 35 6.55 33.08 31.89
N LYS A 36 6.44 34.11 32.74
CA LYS A 36 5.17 34.67 33.20
C LYS A 36 4.34 35.25 32.05
N GLU A 37 4.98 35.83 31.05
CA GLU A 37 4.28 36.36 29.88
C GLU A 37 3.69 35.26 29.00
N LEU A 38 4.43 34.15 28.84
CA LEU A 38 3.95 33.00 28.07
C LEU A 38 2.85 32.23 28.81
N LEU A 39 2.77 32.32 30.14
CA LEU A 39 1.66 31.76 30.91
C LEU A 39 0.32 32.42 30.54
N LEU A 40 0.30 33.72 30.25
CA LEU A 40 -0.90 34.45 29.85
C LEU A 40 -1.51 33.91 28.54
N LEU A 41 -0.70 33.30 27.68
CA LEU A 41 -1.19 32.67 26.45
C LEU A 41 -2.16 31.50 26.73
N ARG A 42 -2.14 30.91 27.93
CA ARG A 42 -3.08 29.84 28.30
C ARG A 42 -4.50 30.34 28.55
N ASP A 43 -4.62 31.61 28.95
CA ASP A 43 -5.91 32.24 29.21
C ASP A 43 -6.52 32.88 27.96
N ASP A 44 -5.73 33.03 26.90
CA ASP A 44 -6.17 33.55 25.61
C ASP A 44 -6.76 32.43 24.74
N PRO A 45 -8.10 32.38 24.53
CA PRO A 45 -8.75 31.36 23.71
C PRO A 45 -8.65 31.64 22.21
N THR A 46 -8.00 32.74 21.79
CA THR A 46 -7.86 33.12 20.39
C THR A 46 -6.76 32.32 19.69
N PRO A 47 -6.70 32.32 18.34
CA PRO A 47 -5.62 31.69 17.59
C PRO A 47 -4.20 32.19 17.93
N LEU A 48 -4.07 33.32 18.64
CA LEU A 48 -2.78 33.86 19.06
C LEU A 48 -2.28 33.28 20.40
N GLY A 49 -3.17 32.64 21.16
CA GLY A 49 -2.89 32.00 22.45
C GLY A 49 -3.13 30.50 22.42
N LEU A 50 -3.88 29.99 23.39
CA LEU A 50 -4.24 28.59 23.52
C LEU A 50 -5.17 28.11 22.39
N GLY A 51 -5.96 29.03 21.82
CA GLY A 51 -6.81 28.77 20.65
C GLY A 51 -6.05 28.37 19.39
N SER A 52 -4.74 28.63 19.31
CA SER A 52 -3.87 28.12 18.24
C SER A 52 -3.95 26.59 18.10
N LEU A 53 -4.20 25.88 19.20
CA LEU A 53 -4.36 24.43 19.22
C LEU A 53 -5.64 23.95 18.53
N CYS A 54 -6.64 24.82 18.36
CA CYS A 54 -7.91 24.48 17.72
C CYS A 54 -7.77 24.21 16.23
N PHE A 55 -6.84 24.89 15.56
CA PHE A 55 -6.46 24.60 14.16
C PHE A 55 -5.79 23.21 14.01
N GLY A 56 -5.30 22.64 15.12
CA GLY A 56 -4.52 21.42 15.15
C GLY A 56 -5.31 20.13 15.40
N PHE A 57 -6.58 20.15 15.81
CA PHE A 57 -7.34 18.94 16.22
C PHE A 57 -7.71 17.96 15.09
N ALA A 58 -6.84 17.74 14.11
CA ALA A 58 -7.03 16.74 13.07
C ALA A 58 -6.43 15.37 13.46
N SER A 59 -5.55 15.29 14.46
CA SER A 59 -4.90 14.02 14.84
C SER A 59 -5.57 13.28 16.00
N VAL A 60 -5.61 11.95 15.92
CA VAL A 60 -6.03 11.06 17.02
C VAL A 60 -5.26 11.36 18.31
N SER A 61 -3.96 11.59 18.19
CA SER A 61 -3.09 11.87 19.34
C SER A 61 -3.48 13.12 20.10
N GLU A 62 -3.86 14.20 19.41
CA GLU A 62 -4.27 15.44 20.07
C GLU A 62 -5.63 15.26 20.76
N HIS A 63 -6.57 14.54 20.13
CA HIS A 63 -7.83 14.21 20.78
C HIS A 63 -7.61 13.45 22.09
N GLU A 64 -6.76 12.41 22.08
CA GLU A 64 -6.40 11.63 23.27
C GLU A 64 -5.71 12.49 24.34
N GLU A 65 -4.85 13.44 23.93
CA GLU A 65 -4.17 14.35 24.85
C GLU A 65 -5.11 15.32 25.55
N VAL A 66 -6.05 15.94 24.83
CA VAL A 66 -7.05 16.83 25.44
C VAL A 66 -7.94 16.05 26.39
N PHE A 67 -8.37 14.85 26.01
CA PHE A 67 -9.23 14.04 26.87
C PHE A 67 -8.49 13.59 28.15
N ALA A 68 -7.23 13.19 28.02
CA ALA A 68 -6.40 12.88 29.18
C ALA A 68 -6.26 14.08 30.11
N LEU A 69 -6.03 15.28 29.55
CA LEU A 69 -5.91 16.51 30.32
C LEU A 69 -7.22 16.87 31.04
N LEU A 70 -8.38 16.76 30.37
CA LEU A 70 -9.70 16.95 30.99
C LEU A 70 -9.90 16.01 32.19
N LYS A 71 -9.57 14.72 32.04
CA LYS A 71 -9.70 13.74 33.13
C LYS A 71 -8.72 14.01 34.27
N ASP A 72 -7.49 14.41 33.97
CA ASP A 72 -6.49 14.72 34.99
C ASP A 72 -6.84 16.00 35.75
N SER A 73 -7.41 17.02 35.08
CA SER A 73 -7.94 18.22 35.75
C SER A 73 -9.09 17.89 36.68
N LEU A 74 -10.02 17.02 36.26
CA LEU A 74 -11.13 16.57 37.11
C LEU A 74 -10.64 15.76 38.33
N ARG A 75 -9.65 14.88 38.16
CA ARG A 75 -9.05 14.12 39.26
C ARG A 75 -8.29 14.99 40.26
N LYS A 76 -7.67 16.08 39.79
CA LYS A 76 -6.87 16.99 40.62
C LYS A 76 -7.66 18.17 41.19
N GLY A 77 -8.93 18.33 40.82
CA GLY A 77 -9.73 19.49 41.21
C GLY A 77 -9.29 20.81 40.55
N ASP A 78 -8.58 20.77 39.43
CA ASP A 78 -8.03 21.96 38.78
C ASP A 78 -9.06 22.66 37.88
N ALA A 79 -9.90 23.49 38.51
CA ALA A 79 -10.93 24.26 37.82
C ALA A 79 -10.35 25.31 36.84
N THR A 80 -9.11 25.75 37.01
CA THR A 80 -8.48 26.76 36.16
C THR A 80 -8.14 26.18 34.79
N VAL A 81 -7.44 25.04 34.78
CA VAL A 81 -7.09 24.31 33.56
C VAL A 81 -8.34 23.82 32.85
N LEU A 82 -9.33 23.34 33.61
CA LEU A 82 -10.62 22.92 33.06
C LEU A 82 -11.33 24.09 32.34
N ARG A 83 -11.32 25.29 32.93
CA ARG A 83 -11.91 26.49 32.31
C ARG A 83 -11.15 26.91 31.05
N GLN A 84 -9.82 26.88 31.07
CA GLN A 84 -8.98 27.21 29.90
C GLN A 84 -9.31 26.30 28.71
N ILE A 85 -9.33 24.97 28.94
CA ILE A 85 -9.59 23.98 27.87
C ILE A 85 -11.03 24.08 27.34
N LEU A 86 -12.02 24.21 28.23
CA LEU A 86 -13.43 24.30 27.82
C LEU A 86 -13.77 25.64 27.17
N SER A 87 -12.93 26.66 27.33
CA SER A 87 -13.08 27.95 26.64
C SER A 87 -12.58 27.90 25.19
N LEU A 88 -11.88 26.83 24.79
CA LEU A 88 -11.48 26.61 23.41
C LEU A 88 -12.70 26.33 22.54
N GLN A 89 -12.72 26.93 21.35
CA GLN A 89 -13.84 26.85 20.43
C GLN A 89 -14.18 25.40 20.11
N GLY A 90 -15.44 25.02 20.37
CA GLY A 90 -15.99 23.70 20.07
C GLY A 90 -15.69 22.61 21.10
N VAL A 91 -14.69 22.76 21.98
CA VAL A 91 -14.20 21.68 22.86
C VAL A 91 -15.23 21.17 23.86
N ALA A 92 -16.07 22.06 24.43
CA ALA A 92 -17.04 21.70 25.46
C ALA A 92 -18.03 20.59 25.04
N GLY A 93 -18.30 20.43 23.74
CA GLY A 93 -19.18 19.38 23.21
C GLY A 93 -18.48 18.18 22.55
N ARG A 94 -17.14 18.16 22.47
CA ARG A 94 -16.38 17.09 21.77
C ARG A 94 -16.13 15.85 22.62
N TYR A 95 -16.17 16.00 23.94
CA TYR A 95 -15.74 14.97 24.88
C TYR A 95 -16.90 14.56 25.79
N PRO A 96 -17.02 13.25 26.11
CA PRO A 96 -18.04 12.77 27.02
C PRO A 96 -17.64 13.11 28.47
N CYS A 97 -17.97 14.30 28.95
CA CYS A 97 -17.78 14.67 30.35
C CYS A 97 -18.96 14.15 31.17
N ARG A 98 -18.77 12.98 31.81
CA ARG A 98 -19.82 12.36 32.64
C ARG A 98 -20.09 13.20 33.89
N MET A 99 -21.38 13.38 34.20
CA MET A 99 -21.80 13.97 35.47
C MET A 99 -21.32 13.15 36.67
N SER A 100 -21.27 11.81 36.55
CA SER A 100 -20.72 10.93 37.58
C SER A 100 -19.24 11.21 37.88
N TRP A 101 -18.40 11.47 36.86
CA TRP A 101 -16.99 11.79 37.10
C TRP A 101 -16.78 13.06 37.90
N ALA A 102 -17.66 14.05 37.75
CA ALA A 102 -17.54 15.31 38.46
C ALA A 102 -18.16 15.24 39.88
N ILE A 103 -19.19 14.41 40.08
CA ILE A 103 -19.82 14.16 41.39
C ILE A 103 -18.93 13.28 42.27
N ASP A 104 -18.33 12.23 41.71
CA ASP A 104 -17.53 11.25 42.46
C ASP A 104 -16.27 11.86 43.10
N GLN A 105 -15.76 12.98 42.54
CA GLN A 105 -14.53 13.64 43.02
C GLN A 105 -14.77 14.72 44.08
N ARG A 106 -16.03 14.98 44.49
CA ARG A 106 -16.43 15.99 45.52
C ARG A 106 -15.94 17.43 45.29
N GLU A 107 -15.49 17.80 44.09
CA GLU A 107 -14.94 19.12 43.76
C GLU A 107 -15.99 20.05 43.13
N ALA A 108 -16.65 20.87 43.96
CA ALA A 108 -17.74 21.76 43.54
C ALA A 108 -17.32 22.82 42.49
N ALA A 109 -16.05 23.25 42.50
CA ALA A 109 -15.54 24.23 41.56
C ALA A 109 -15.48 23.70 40.12
N CYS A 110 -15.04 22.46 39.92
CA CYS A 110 -15.01 21.81 38.61
C CYS A 110 -16.43 21.56 38.06
N LEU A 111 -17.36 21.15 38.92
CA LEU A 111 -18.77 21.01 38.57
C LEU A 111 -19.37 22.32 38.07
N LYS A 112 -19.11 23.42 38.78
CA LYS A 112 -19.58 24.75 38.38
C LYS A 112 -19.08 25.13 36.98
N VAL A 113 -17.79 24.91 36.71
CA VAL A 113 -17.18 25.19 35.39
C VAL A 113 -17.81 24.33 34.29
N LEU A 114 -18.07 23.05 34.54
CA LEU A 114 -18.72 22.16 33.56
C LEU A 114 -20.15 22.59 33.22
N VAL A 115 -20.92 23.03 34.21
CA VAL A 115 -22.28 23.54 34.04
C VAL A 115 -22.25 24.88 33.29
N GLU A 116 -21.41 25.82 33.72
CA GLU A 116 -21.26 27.15 33.09
C GLU A 116 -20.88 27.04 31.61
N LYS A 117 -20.04 26.06 31.25
CA LYS A 117 -19.59 25.85 29.87
C LYS A 117 -20.48 24.90 29.06
N GLY A 118 -21.56 24.37 29.64
CA GLY A 118 -22.45 23.42 28.95
C GLY A 118 -21.75 22.14 28.51
N ALA A 119 -20.68 21.73 29.22
CA ALA A 119 -19.86 20.59 28.85
C ALA A 119 -20.41 19.26 29.39
N LEU A 120 -21.43 19.30 30.25
CA LEU A 120 -22.07 18.11 30.77
C LEU A 120 -22.91 17.45 29.68
N SER A 121 -22.52 16.23 29.32
CA SER A 121 -23.38 15.37 28.51
C SER A 121 -24.47 14.78 29.39
N VAL A 122 -25.73 15.01 29.04
CA VAL A 122 -26.84 14.18 29.52
C VAL A 122 -26.74 12.86 28.78
N CYS A 123 -26.26 11.80 29.43
CA CYS A 123 -26.37 10.45 28.87
C CYS A 123 -27.82 9.98 29.07
N PRO A 124 -28.67 9.95 28.03
CA PRO A 124 -30.02 9.42 28.21
C PRO A 124 -29.91 7.94 28.58
N LYS A 125 -30.82 7.42 29.42
CA LYS A 125 -30.95 5.97 29.68
C LYS A 125 -31.52 5.22 28.46
N ILE A 126 -31.02 5.52 27.27
CA ILE A 126 -31.41 4.89 26.01
C ILE A 126 -30.36 3.83 25.71
N SER A 127 -30.78 2.56 25.67
CA SER A 127 -29.92 1.46 25.28
C SER A 127 -29.69 1.45 23.76
N VAL A 128 -28.59 0.84 23.32
CA VAL A 128 -28.29 0.61 21.89
C VAL A 128 -29.45 -0.09 21.17
N GLU A 129 -30.17 -0.98 21.86
CA GLU A 129 -31.32 -1.69 21.31
C GLU A 129 -32.53 -0.78 21.09
N THR A 130 -32.73 0.23 21.95
CA THR A 130 -33.75 1.25 21.72
C THR A 130 -33.38 2.12 20.52
N VAL A 131 -32.10 2.49 20.36
CA VAL A 131 -31.63 3.26 19.19
C VAL A 131 -31.95 2.53 17.87
N ARG A 132 -31.76 1.21 17.82
CA ARG A 132 -32.07 0.38 16.65
C ARG A 132 -33.53 0.41 16.20
N ARG A 133 -34.45 0.73 17.10
CA ARG A 133 -35.90 0.81 16.84
C ARG A 133 -36.38 2.22 16.52
N LEU A 134 -35.50 3.22 16.57
CA LEU A 134 -35.86 4.58 16.21
C LEU A 134 -36.23 4.68 14.73
N THR A 135 -37.30 5.44 14.47
CA THR A 135 -37.75 5.84 13.15
C THR A 135 -37.55 7.35 12.97
N PRO A 136 -37.53 7.88 11.73
CA PRO A 136 -37.40 9.31 11.51
C PRO A 136 -38.49 10.13 12.22
N GLU A 137 -39.72 9.63 12.26
CA GLU A 137 -40.89 10.30 12.86
C GLU A 137 -40.78 10.31 14.38
N SER A 138 -40.46 9.17 15.00
CA SER A 138 -40.27 9.09 16.45
C SER A 138 -39.07 9.91 16.90
N THR A 139 -38.00 9.95 16.11
CA THR A 139 -36.83 10.80 16.39
C THR A 139 -37.20 12.29 16.34
N ARG A 140 -37.94 12.75 15.31
CA ARG A 140 -38.43 14.13 15.23
C ARG A 140 -39.32 14.49 16.42
N ALA A 141 -40.18 13.58 16.86
CA ALA A 141 -41.05 13.80 18.02
C ALA A 141 -40.24 13.94 19.32
N LEU A 142 -39.27 13.05 19.54
CA LEU A 142 -38.41 13.07 20.74
C LEU A 142 -37.52 14.32 20.80
N LEU A 143 -36.98 14.76 19.65
CA LEU A 143 -36.20 16.00 19.54
C LEU A 143 -37.07 17.22 19.87
N LYS A 144 -38.28 17.30 19.28
CA LYS A 144 -39.23 18.40 19.57
C LYS A 144 -39.66 18.45 21.03
N ALA A 145 -39.81 17.29 21.66
CA ALA A 145 -40.17 17.19 23.08
C ALA A 145 -38.99 17.44 24.05
N GLY A 146 -37.76 17.60 23.54
CA GLY A 146 -36.57 17.79 24.36
C GLY A 146 -36.13 16.54 25.15
N HIS A 147 -36.68 15.36 24.83
CA HIS A 147 -36.32 14.10 25.48
C HIS A 147 -35.10 13.41 24.84
N LEU A 148 -34.64 13.93 23.71
CA LEU A 148 -33.46 13.45 23.00
C LEU A 148 -32.63 14.67 22.58
N ASP A 149 -31.36 14.68 22.95
CA ASP A 149 -30.38 15.63 22.42
C ASP A 149 -29.61 14.96 21.27
N PRO A 150 -29.50 15.58 20.07
CA PRO A 150 -28.76 15.02 18.94
C PRO A 150 -27.28 14.76 19.23
N ASN A 151 -26.71 15.43 20.24
CA ASN A 151 -25.33 15.33 20.72
C ASN A 151 -25.17 14.43 21.94
N SER A 152 -26.20 13.63 22.26
CA SER A 152 -26.16 12.64 23.34
C SER A 152 -25.07 11.59 23.12
N TRP A 153 -24.49 11.12 24.21
CA TRP A 153 -23.52 10.03 24.22
C TRP A 153 -24.18 8.73 24.73
N ILE A 154 -23.99 7.64 24.00
CA ILE A 154 -24.52 6.31 24.31
C ILE A 154 -23.39 5.45 24.87
N GLU A 155 -23.65 4.87 26.05
CA GLU A 155 -22.74 3.93 26.70
C GLU A 155 -23.10 2.50 26.25
N SER A 156 -22.11 1.77 25.74
CA SER A 156 -22.24 0.37 25.35
C SER A 156 -21.18 -0.45 26.07
N VAL A 157 -21.64 -1.44 26.85
CA VAL A 157 -20.78 -2.46 27.45
C VAL A 157 -20.61 -3.58 26.42
N ALA A 158 -19.46 -3.63 25.75
CA ALA A 158 -19.18 -4.68 24.79
C ALA A 158 -18.95 -6.01 25.51
N HIS A 159 -19.96 -6.88 25.52
CA HIS A 159 -19.85 -8.26 26.00
C HIS A 159 -19.15 -9.10 24.94
N SER A 160 -17.82 -9.20 25.02
CA SER A 160 -17.06 -10.13 24.20
C SER A 160 -17.42 -11.57 24.58
N LYS A 161 -18.42 -12.16 23.92
CA LYS A 161 -18.75 -13.59 24.04
C LYS A 161 -17.67 -14.47 23.38
N ARG A 162 -16.44 -14.45 23.90
CA ARG A 162 -15.43 -15.50 23.66
C ARG A 162 -14.54 -15.62 24.89
N GLN A 163 -14.73 -16.76 25.58
CA GLN A 163 -14.04 -17.25 26.78
C GLN A 163 -14.47 -16.64 28.12
N ALA A 164 -14.79 -17.53 29.06
CA ALA A 164 -14.96 -17.23 30.47
C ALA A 164 -13.70 -16.52 30.98
N GLY A 165 -13.83 -15.22 31.29
CA GLY A 165 -12.72 -14.35 31.68
C GLY A 165 -12.60 -13.04 30.88
N SER A 166 -13.47 -12.75 29.92
CA SER A 166 -13.42 -11.50 29.15
C SER A 166 -13.81 -10.28 30.01
N VAL A 167 -12.90 -9.30 30.08
CA VAL A 167 -13.11 -8.01 30.76
C VAL A 167 -14.10 -7.15 29.95
N GLU A 168 -15.06 -6.53 30.62
CA GLU A 168 -16.00 -5.57 30.05
C GLU A 168 -15.23 -4.43 29.38
N THR A 169 -15.45 -4.22 28.08
CA THR A 169 -14.87 -3.07 27.37
C THR A 169 -15.90 -1.95 27.29
N ASP A 170 -15.70 -0.93 28.12
CA ASP A 170 -16.51 0.28 28.10
C ASP A 170 -16.27 1.06 26.81
N CYS A 171 -17.34 1.30 26.05
CA CYS A 171 -17.34 2.15 24.89
C CYS A 171 -18.38 3.27 25.05
N ILE A 172 -17.97 4.50 24.77
CA ILE A 172 -18.83 5.68 24.74
C ILE A 172 -18.86 6.20 23.31
N GLN A 173 -20.03 6.30 22.71
CA GLN A 173 -20.19 6.68 21.30
C GLN A 173 -21.19 7.83 21.18
N PRO A 174 -20.97 8.80 20.28
CA PRO A 174 -22.01 9.76 19.92
C PRO A 174 -23.24 9.03 19.36
N LEU A 175 -24.45 9.52 19.67
CA LEU A 175 -25.71 8.96 19.16
C LEU A 175 -25.69 8.81 17.63
N LEU A 176 -25.18 9.83 16.93
CA LEU A 176 -25.03 9.81 15.48
C LEU A 176 -24.17 8.63 14.98
N VAL A 177 -23.08 8.29 15.67
CA VAL A 177 -22.23 7.13 15.32
C VAL A 177 -23.03 5.84 15.43
N VAL A 178 -23.79 5.66 16.52
CA VAL A 178 -24.60 4.44 16.75
C VAL A 178 -25.68 4.28 15.68
N VAL A 179 -26.36 5.37 15.31
CA VAL A 179 -27.39 5.36 14.25
C VAL A 179 -26.78 5.02 12.88
N ILE A 180 -25.61 5.57 12.57
CA ILE A 180 -24.87 5.27 11.34
C ILE A 180 -24.43 3.80 11.32
N GLU A 181 -23.89 3.27 12.42
CA GLU A 181 -23.46 1.86 12.52
C GLU A 181 -24.60 0.88 12.23
N ASN A 182 -25.81 1.21 12.70
CA ASN A 182 -27.01 0.42 12.44
C ASN A 182 -27.61 0.65 11.05
N SER A 183 -26.96 1.43 10.18
CA SER A 183 -27.41 1.75 8.81
C SER A 183 -28.78 2.45 8.76
N GLN A 184 -29.15 3.18 9.82
CA GLN A 184 -30.39 3.95 9.91
C GLN A 184 -30.20 5.34 9.28
N PHE A 185 -29.90 5.40 7.98
CA PHE A 185 -29.48 6.64 7.31
C PHE A 185 -30.51 7.79 7.40
N ALA A 186 -31.81 7.48 7.31
CA ALA A 186 -32.86 8.50 7.43
C ALA A 186 -32.95 9.10 8.84
N VAL A 187 -32.67 8.32 9.89
CA VAL A 187 -32.59 8.84 11.26
C VAL A 187 -31.34 9.69 11.43
N ALA A 188 -30.23 9.31 10.81
CA ALA A 188 -29.01 10.11 10.82
C ALA A 188 -29.23 11.48 10.14
N GLU A 189 -29.97 11.54 9.03
CA GLU A 189 -30.36 12.82 8.40
C GLU A 189 -31.17 13.71 9.36
N VAL A 190 -32.17 13.15 10.05
CA VAL A 190 -32.95 13.88 11.05
C VAL A 190 -32.08 14.43 12.18
N LEU A 191 -31.09 13.66 12.66
CA LEU A 191 -30.17 14.11 13.70
C LEU A 191 -29.25 15.23 13.19
N LEU A 192 -28.78 15.15 11.95
CA LEU A 192 -27.98 16.21 11.32
C LEU A 192 -28.78 17.50 11.15
N ASP A 193 -30.02 17.40 10.67
CA ASP A 193 -30.96 18.54 10.56
C ASP A 193 -31.20 19.19 11.93
N ALA A 194 -31.12 18.42 13.02
CA ALA A 194 -31.26 18.88 14.39
C ALA A 194 -29.97 19.44 15.01
N GLY A 195 -28.86 19.50 14.27
CA GLY A 195 -27.58 20.03 14.75
C GLY A 195 -26.67 19.01 15.43
N ALA A 196 -26.76 17.73 15.03
CA ALA A 196 -25.80 16.71 15.48
C ALA A 196 -24.38 17.06 15.03
N ARG A 197 -23.44 16.97 15.98
CA ARG A 197 -22.02 17.27 15.75
C ARG A 197 -21.33 16.21 14.93
N LEU A 198 -20.43 16.67 14.06
CA LEU A 198 -19.52 15.84 13.28
C LEU A 198 -18.10 15.86 13.83
N ASP A 199 -17.75 16.86 14.64
CA ASP A 199 -16.46 17.01 15.31
C ASP A 199 -16.45 16.28 16.67
N VAL A 200 -16.90 15.03 16.67
CA VAL A 200 -16.91 14.11 17.82
C VAL A 200 -16.37 12.75 17.39
N CYS A 201 -15.89 11.92 18.33
CA CYS A 201 -15.42 10.57 18.03
C CYS A 201 -15.80 9.57 19.12
N GLU A 202 -15.86 8.28 18.78
CA GLU A 202 -16.04 7.21 19.78
C GLU A 202 -14.84 7.14 20.73
N TRP A 203 -15.09 6.72 21.97
CA TRP A 203 -14.08 6.51 22.99
C TRP A 203 -14.15 5.06 23.47
N LYS A 204 -13.00 4.38 23.46
CA LYS A 204 -12.90 2.96 23.84
C LYS A 204 -11.86 2.79 24.94
N MET A 205 -12.22 2.10 26.01
CA MET A 205 -11.24 1.69 27.02
C MET A 205 -10.36 0.57 26.45
N GLY A 206 -9.05 0.81 26.34
CA GLY A 206 -8.09 -0.17 25.84
C GLY A 206 -7.64 -1.17 26.91
N GLU A 207 -7.53 -2.45 26.54
CA GLU A 207 -6.86 -3.46 27.37
C GLU A 207 -5.35 -3.19 27.47
N ALA A 208 -4.77 -3.46 28.64
CA ALA A 208 -3.32 -3.55 28.80
C ALA A 208 -2.79 -4.70 27.94
N ARG A 209 -2.13 -4.40 26.82
CA ARG A 209 -1.55 -5.43 25.94
C ARG A 209 -0.47 -6.21 26.70
N ARG A 210 -0.64 -7.53 26.84
CA ARG A 210 0.43 -8.41 27.33
C ARG A 210 1.63 -8.31 26.37
N GLY A 211 2.81 -7.96 26.89
CA GLY A 211 4.08 -8.11 26.19
C GLY A 211 4.67 -6.87 25.50
N VAL A 212 4.05 -5.69 25.57
CA VAL A 212 4.71 -4.42 25.17
C VAL A 212 4.83 -3.53 26.39
N ALA A 213 6.05 -3.15 26.74
CA ALA A 213 6.33 -2.30 27.89
C ALA A 213 5.50 -1.00 27.84
N GLN A 214 4.73 -0.78 28.91
CA GLN A 214 4.31 0.52 29.45
C GLN A 214 3.37 1.42 28.60
N ARG A 215 2.13 0.99 28.34
CA ARG A 215 1.01 1.95 28.35
C ARG A 215 -0.04 1.51 29.37
N PRO A 216 -0.39 2.34 30.37
CA PRO A 216 -1.46 2.04 31.31
C PRO A 216 -2.80 1.91 30.56
N PRO A 217 -3.78 1.16 31.10
CA PRO A 217 -5.13 1.13 30.55
C PRO A 217 -5.67 2.56 30.45
N GLY A 218 -6.12 2.94 29.26
CA GLY A 218 -6.49 4.30 28.93
C GLY A 218 -7.53 4.34 27.83
N TRP A 219 -8.24 5.46 27.75
CA TRP A 219 -9.22 5.71 26.71
C TRP A 219 -8.51 6.05 25.40
N GLY A 220 -8.82 5.30 24.35
CA GLY A 220 -8.39 5.60 22.98
C GLY A 220 -9.51 6.22 22.18
N ALA A 221 -9.17 7.22 21.36
CA ALA A 221 -10.09 7.79 20.39
C ALA A 221 -10.27 6.82 19.22
N GLY A 222 -11.52 6.61 18.79
CA GLY A 222 -11.88 5.77 17.66
C GLY A 222 -12.47 6.58 16.51
N ARG A 223 -13.40 5.97 15.78
CA ARG A 223 -14.08 6.56 14.61
C ARG A 223 -14.93 7.80 14.95
N ALA A 224 -14.83 8.81 14.09
CA ALA A 224 -15.75 9.92 13.98
C ALA A 224 -16.99 9.53 13.14
N PRO A 225 -18.10 10.31 13.17
CA PRO A 225 -19.29 10.06 12.36
C PRO A 225 -19.00 9.85 10.86
N LEU A 226 -18.14 10.70 10.28
CA LEU A 226 -17.76 10.59 8.86
C LEU A 226 -17.04 9.28 8.55
N ASP A 227 -16.05 8.91 9.37
CA ASP A 227 -15.29 7.65 9.18
C ASP A 227 -16.17 6.43 9.38
N CYS A 228 -17.06 6.48 10.38
CA CYS A 228 -18.05 5.45 10.61
C CYS A 228 -18.93 5.25 9.38
N LEU A 229 -19.41 6.35 8.79
CA LEU A 229 -20.24 6.31 7.59
C LEU A 229 -19.49 5.71 6.40
N VAL A 230 -18.23 6.08 6.18
CA VAL A 230 -17.39 5.47 5.13
C VAL A 230 -17.28 3.96 5.35
N HIS A 231 -17.02 3.51 6.59
CA HIS A 231 -16.95 2.09 6.92
C HIS A 231 -18.27 1.36 6.64
N VAL A 232 -19.41 1.95 7.02
CA VAL A 232 -20.75 1.35 6.83
C VAL A 232 -21.12 1.28 5.34
N VAL A 233 -20.93 2.37 4.59
CA VAL A 233 -21.19 2.39 3.14
C VAL A 233 -20.34 1.35 2.40
N CYS A 234 -19.08 1.20 2.80
CA CYS A 234 -18.20 0.16 2.25
C CYS A 234 -18.63 -1.26 2.67
N ALA A 235 -19.16 -1.45 3.88
CA ALA A 235 -19.69 -2.73 4.32
C ALA A 235 -20.97 -3.11 3.56
N GLU A 236 -21.87 -2.15 3.31
CA GLU A 236 -23.07 -2.35 2.49
C GLU A 236 -22.74 -2.76 1.05
N ARG A 237 -21.66 -2.23 0.47
CA ARG A 237 -21.14 -2.72 -0.83
C ARG A 237 -20.85 -4.22 -0.79
N GLU A 238 -20.12 -4.69 0.21
CA GLU A 238 -19.76 -6.11 0.30
C GLU A 238 -20.99 -6.97 0.60
N ARG A 239 -21.97 -6.46 1.37
CA ARG A 239 -23.27 -7.14 1.56
C ARG A 239 -24.06 -7.29 0.27
N VAL A 240 -24.15 -6.23 -0.54
CA VAL A 240 -24.78 -6.28 -1.88
C VAL A 240 -24.05 -7.29 -2.78
N ARG A 241 -22.72 -7.39 -2.66
CA ARG A 241 -21.91 -8.37 -3.41
C ARG A 241 -22.20 -9.81 -2.96
N GLU A 242 -22.27 -10.07 -1.66
CA GLU A 242 -22.46 -11.42 -1.11
C GLU A 242 -23.91 -11.90 -1.22
N ARG A 243 -24.90 -10.99 -1.18
CA ARG A 243 -26.34 -11.32 -1.13
C ARG A 243 -27.16 -10.43 -2.06
N PRO A 244 -27.00 -10.54 -3.40
CA PRO A 244 -27.71 -9.69 -4.37
C PRO A 244 -29.23 -9.92 -4.38
N ALA A 245 -29.71 -11.08 -3.92
CA ALA A 245 -31.14 -11.43 -3.89
C ALA A 245 -31.91 -10.81 -2.70
N VAL A 246 -31.24 -10.16 -1.74
CA VAL A 246 -31.91 -9.53 -0.59
C VAL A 246 -32.39 -8.14 -1.00
N VAL A 247 -33.71 -8.03 -1.19
CA VAL A 247 -34.44 -6.79 -1.50
C VAL A 247 -34.06 -5.69 -0.48
N GLY A 248 -33.73 -4.49 -0.97
CA GLY A 248 -33.41 -3.31 -0.16
C GLY A 248 -31.93 -3.09 0.20
N THR A 249 -31.03 -4.06 -0.04
CA THR A 249 -29.57 -3.85 0.22
C THR A 249 -28.95 -2.83 -0.72
N ALA A 250 -29.34 -2.83 -1.99
CA ALA A 250 -28.91 -1.83 -2.97
C ALA A 250 -29.42 -0.43 -2.59
N ASP A 251 -30.65 -0.31 -2.10
CA ASP A 251 -31.25 0.96 -1.70
C ASP A 251 -30.54 1.56 -0.49
N LYS A 252 -30.15 0.72 0.48
CA LYS A 252 -29.33 1.13 1.63
C LYS A 252 -27.99 1.70 1.20
N ARG A 253 -27.29 1.07 0.25
CA ARG A 253 -26.02 1.62 -0.25
C ARG A 253 -26.20 2.99 -0.91
N HIS A 254 -27.23 3.16 -1.73
CA HIS A 254 -27.52 4.45 -2.36
C HIS A 254 -27.89 5.52 -1.31
N ALA A 255 -28.69 5.16 -0.31
CA ALA A 255 -29.02 6.04 0.81
C ALA A 255 -27.76 6.46 1.59
N GLY A 256 -26.87 5.51 1.91
CA GLY A 256 -25.62 5.80 2.60
C GLY A 256 -24.67 6.69 1.78
N LEU A 257 -24.62 6.54 0.45
CA LEU A 257 -23.84 7.43 -0.42
C LEU A 257 -24.41 8.85 -0.50
N ARG A 258 -25.76 8.99 -0.47
CA ARG A 258 -26.40 10.32 -0.37
C ARG A 258 -26.09 10.98 0.96
N LEU A 259 -26.26 10.24 2.07
CA LEU A 259 -25.88 10.73 3.39
C LEU A 259 -24.40 11.13 3.44
N LEU A 260 -23.51 10.37 2.80
CA LEU A 260 -22.08 10.69 2.75
C LEU A 260 -21.82 12.03 2.04
N GLN A 261 -22.60 12.38 1.01
CA GLN A 261 -22.47 13.69 0.36
C GLN A 261 -22.85 14.82 1.32
N THR A 262 -23.93 14.66 2.09
CA THR A 262 -24.40 15.65 3.06
C THR A 262 -23.43 15.78 4.23
N VAL A 263 -23.01 14.65 4.81
CA VAL A 263 -22.08 14.60 5.95
C VAL A 263 -20.70 15.13 5.56
N ALA A 264 -20.19 14.80 4.37
CA ALA A 264 -18.90 15.34 3.91
C ALA A 264 -18.94 16.87 3.74
N LYS A 265 -20.06 17.42 3.24
CA LYS A 265 -20.25 18.88 3.15
C LYS A 265 -20.28 19.51 4.55
N ALA A 266 -21.10 18.97 5.45
CA ALA A 266 -21.18 19.50 6.82
C ALA A 266 -19.86 19.31 7.60
N ALA A 267 -19.07 18.28 7.30
CA ALA A 267 -17.75 18.06 7.89
C ALA A 267 -16.71 19.06 7.37
N ASP A 268 -16.80 19.48 6.11
CA ASP A 268 -15.98 20.55 5.55
C ASP A 268 -16.28 21.89 6.24
N GLU A 269 -17.56 22.25 6.35
CA GLU A 269 -18.03 23.45 7.06
C GLU A 269 -17.64 23.46 8.54
N ALA A 270 -17.60 22.29 9.19
CA ALA A 270 -17.16 22.12 10.58
C ALA A 270 -15.64 22.03 10.75
N GLY A 271 -14.86 21.98 9.66
CA GLY A 271 -13.41 21.82 9.70
C GLY A 271 -12.92 20.45 10.19
N CYS A 272 -13.76 19.41 10.12
CA CYS A 272 -13.44 18.05 10.56
C CYS A 272 -13.30 17.02 9.43
N LEU A 273 -13.38 17.43 8.16
CA LEU A 273 -13.22 16.55 6.99
C LEU A 273 -11.89 15.78 6.99
N GLU A 274 -10.84 16.44 7.49
CA GLU A 274 -9.46 15.93 7.53
C GLU A 274 -9.08 15.27 8.87
N TRP A 275 -10.06 15.01 9.73
CA TRP A 275 -9.84 14.27 10.96
C TRP A 275 -9.32 12.87 10.65
N THR A 276 -8.32 12.47 11.41
CA THR A 276 -7.74 11.14 11.31
C THR A 276 -8.31 10.26 12.40
N THR A 277 -8.54 8.98 12.08
CA THR A 277 -8.96 7.98 13.05
C THR A 277 -8.13 6.72 12.95
N GLN A 278 -8.07 6.00 14.08
CA GLN A 278 -7.24 4.82 14.20
C GLN A 278 -7.85 3.66 13.40
N CYS A 279 -7.32 3.41 12.21
CA CYS A 279 -7.72 2.30 11.38
C CYS A 279 -7.04 1.01 11.88
N ARG A 280 -7.85 -0.03 12.12
CA ARG A 280 -7.36 -1.37 12.49
C ARG A 280 -7.57 -2.33 11.34
N ILE A 281 -6.50 -2.65 10.64
CA ILE A 281 -6.46 -3.77 9.69
C ILE A 281 -5.95 -5.01 10.43
N PRO A 282 -6.60 -6.19 10.30
CA PRO A 282 -6.06 -7.43 10.85
C PRO A 282 -4.61 -7.67 10.40
N ASN A 283 -3.74 -8.09 11.32
CA ASN A 283 -2.32 -8.39 11.08
C ASN A 283 -1.44 -7.20 10.68
N ARG A 284 -1.86 -5.95 10.93
CA ARG A 284 -1.00 -4.76 10.80
C ARG A 284 -1.03 -3.90 12.06
N THR A 285 0.04 -3.14 12.26
CA THR A 285 0.06 -2.05 13.24
C THR A 285 -1.07 -1.09 12.93
N ALA A 286 -1.80 -0.68 13.96
CA ALA A 286 -2.87 0.30 13.81
C ALA A 286 -2.25 1.65 13.43
N PHE A 287 -2.84 2.33 12.46
CA PHE A 287 -2.35 3.61 11.93
C PHE A 287 -3.52 4.60 11.86
N ALA A 288 -3.20 5.90 11.81
CA ALA A 288 -4.19 6.95 11.66
C ALA A 288 -4.41 7.30 10.17
N GLU A 289 -5.66 7.34 9.71
CA GLU A 289 -6.04 7.77 8.35
C GLU A 289 -7.24 8.69 8.38
N THR A 290 -7.39 9.52 7.34
CA THR A 290 -8.61 10.32 7.12
C THR A 290 -9.73 9.48 6.52
N ALA A 291 -10.95 10.03 6.47
CA ALA A 291 -12.09 9.40 5.79
C ALA A 291 -11.77 9.01 4.33
N LEU A 292 -11.05 9.86 3.60
CA LEU A 292 -10.59 9.57 2.24
C LEU A 292 -9.58 8.41 2.22
N GLY A 293 -8.65 8.40 3.17
CA GLY A 293 -7.70 7.31 3.37
C GLY A 293 -8.40 5.96 3.61
N ILE A 294 -9.40 5.95 4.48
CA ILE A 294 -10.22 4.77 4.77
C ILE A 294 -10.98 4.30 3.51
N ALA A 295 -11.62 5.22 2.76
CA ALA A 295 -12.34 4.88 1.53
C ALA A 295 -11.41 4.24 0.48
N CYS A 296 -10.19 4.75 0.36
CA CYS A 296 -9.16 4.18 -0.51
C CYS A 296 -8.72 2.79 -0.05
N VAL A 297 -8.42 2.60 1.25
CA VAL A 297 -8.07 1.29 1.84
C VAL A 297 -9.18 0.25 1.60
N LEU A 298 -10.44 0.68 1.58
CA LEU A 298 -11.59 -0.18 1.33
C LEU A 298 -11.92 -0.31 -0.17
N ARG A 299 -11.20 0.39 -1.06
CA ARG A 299 -11.37 0.40 -2.53
C ARG A 299 -12.75 0.87 -2.99
N ASP A 300 -13.44 1.69 -2.21
CA ASP A 300 -14.72 2.25 -2.62
C ASP A 300 -14.49 3.56 -3.39
N TRP A 301 -14.43 3.42 -4.72
CA TRP A 301 -14.22 4.55 -5.62
C TRP A 301 -15.36 5.57 -5.57
N MET A 302 -16.59 5.17 -5.22
CA MET A 302 -17.73 6.09 -5.13
C MET A 302 -17.64 6.92 -3.85
N ALA A 303 -17.34 6.28 -2.72
CA ALA A 303 -17.11 6.99 -1.46
C ALA A 303 -15.92 7.95 -1.57
N ALA A 304 -14.80 7.49 -2.13
CA ALA A 304 -13.63 8.34 -2.37
C ALA A 304 -13.96 9.52 -3.31
N ARG A 305 -14.66 9.27 -4.43
CA ARG A 305 -15.08 10.35 -5.34
C ARG A 305 -15.97 11.37 -4.64
N THR A 306 -16.93 10.93 -3.82
CA THR A 306 -17.79 11.83 -3.06
C THR A 306 -17.00 12.73 -2.12
N LEU A 307 -16.02 12.18 -1.41
CA LEU A 307 -15.14 12.95 -0.50
C LEU A 307 -14.27 13.95 -1.28
N LEU A 308 -13.69 13.54 -2.40
CA LEU A 308 -12.86 14.39 -3.26
C LEU A 308 -13.65 15.57 -3.86
N MET A 309 -14.91 15.35 -4.25
CA MET A 309 -15.79 16.42 -4.75
C MET A 309 -16.13 17.47 -3.67
N ARG A 310 -15.88 17.16 -2.38
CA ARG A 310 -16.13 18.04 -1.23
C ARG A 310 -14.85 18.62 -0.65
N GLY A 311 -13.74 18.60 -1.39
CA GLY A 311 -12.50 19.27 -0.98
C GLY A 311 -11.57 18.44 -0.10
N ALA A 312 -11.82 17.13 0.08
CA ALA A 312 -10.90 16.26 0.80
C ALA A 312 -9.51 16.29 0.14
N ASP A 313 -8.46 16.47 0.95
CA ASP A 313 -7.11 16.73 0.46
C ASP A 313 -6.48 15.47 -0.14
N ALA A 314 -6.48 15.39 -1.47
CA ALA A 314 -5.87 14.32 -2.24
C ALA A 314 -4.32 14.37 -2.24
N LYS A 315 -3.73 15.51 -1.85
CA LYS A 315 -2.28 15.76 -1.85
C LYS A 315 -1.64 15.54 -0.47
N ARG A 316 -2.46 15.43 0.58
CA ARG A 316 -2.03 15.32 1.97
C ARG A 316 -0.92 14.29 2.14
N LYS A 317 0.16 14.71 2.80
CA LYS A 317 1.13 13.81 3.40
C LYS A 317 0.54 13.38 4.76
N ALA A 318 0.00 12.16 4.88
CA ALA A 318 -0.35 11.59 6.20
C ALA A 318 0.80 11.78 7.23
N GLY A 319 0.42 12.04 8.48
CA GLY A 319 1.24 12.74 9.48
C GLY A 319 2.54 12.04 9.93
N MET A 320 3.36 12.82 10.65
CA MET A 320 4.68 12.44 11.16
C MET A 320 4.67 11.18 12.04
N ARG A 321 5.05 10.05 11.44
CA ARG A 321 5.93 8.98 11.99
C ARG A 321 6.03 7.80 11.01
N GLU A 322 5.14 7.75 10.03
CA GLU A 322 5.25 6.90 8.84
C GLU A 322 5.16 7.84 7.63
N LYS A 323 6.24 7.92 6.85
CA LYS A 323 6.36 8.78 5.67
C LYS A 323 5.28 8.38 4.67
N SER A 324 4.23 9.17 4.62
CA SER A 324 2.94 8.82 4.05
C SER A 324 2.92 8.65 2.54
N GLU A 325 2.56 7.43 2.19
CA GLU A 325 2.14 6.97 0.88
C GLU A 325 0.72 7.43 0.59
N LEU A 326 0.37 7.60 -0.69
CA LEU A 326 -1.02 7.76 -1.10
C LEU A 326 -1.81 6.52 -0.63
N PRO A 327 -3.03 6.67 -0.07
CA PRO A 327 -3.81 5.59 0.54
C PRO A 327 -4.02 4.33 -0.33
N PHE A 328 -3.86 4.42 -1.65
CA PHE A 328 -3.93 3.25 -2.52
C PHE A 328 -2.68 2.36 -2.46
N LEU A 329 -1.52 2.86 -2.02
CA LEU A 329 -0.32 2.03 -1.79
C LEU A 329 -0.52 1.12 -0.56
N LYS A 330 -1.42 1.48 0.36
CA LYS A 330 -1.87 0.58 1.45
C LYS A 330 -2.64 -0.64 0.94
N LEU A 331 -3.22 -0.58 -0.27
CA LEU A 331 -3.96 -1.69 -0.89
C LEU A 331 -3.09 -2.85 -1.36
N ALA A 332 -1.78 -2.65 -1.42
CA ALA A 332 -0.80 -3.65 -1.81
C ALA A 332 -0.55 -4.74 -0.76
N ALA A 333 -0.84 -4.43 0.50
CA ALA A 333 0.02 -4.89 1.58
C ALA A 333 -0.66 -5.95 2.49
N GLY A 334 -1.67 -6.69 2.01
CA GLY A 334 -2.37 -7.67 2.84
C GLY A 334 -2.97 -8.90 2.13
N GLU A 335 -3.52 -9.79 2.96
CA GLU A 335 -4.23 -11.05 2.67
C GLU A 335 -5.16 -11.02 1.44
N ARG A 336 -5.76 -9.87 1.11
CA ARG A 336 -6.66 -9.70 -0.04
C ARG A 336 -5.96 -9.58 -1.39
N ALA A 337 -4.72 -9.10 -1.47
CA ALA A 337 -3.91 -9.18 -2.70
C ALA A 337 -3.54 -10.65 -3.00
N ARG A 338 -3.30 -11.46 -1.95
CA ARG A 338 -3.16 -12.92 -2.06
C ARG A 338 -4.45 -13.58 -2.56
N ARG A 339 -5.62 -13.08 -2.16
CA ARG A 339 -6.93 -13.52 -2.71
C ARG A 339 -7.15 -13.08 -4.17
N LEU A 340 -6.71 -11.89 -4.60
CA LEU A 340 -6.77 -11.50 -6.03
C LEU A 340 -5.93 -12.43 -6.90
N ARG A 341 -4.81 -12.92 -6.37
CA ARG A 341 -4.02 -13.98 -7.03
C ARG A 341 -4.76 -15.31 -7.12
N SER A 342 -5.68 -15.63 -6.20
CA SER A 342 -6.40 -16.92 -6.13
C SER A 342 -7.86 -16.89 -6.61
N ARG A 343 -8.42 -15.74 -7.00
CA ARG A 343 -9.83 -15.55 -7.41
C ARG A 343 -10.06 -15.85 -8.90
N SER A 344 -11.31 -16.16 -9.25
CA SER A 344 -11.76 -16.33 -10.64
C SER A 344 -11.56 -15.05 -11.46
N SER A 345 -11.41 -15.19 -12.79
CA SER A 345 -11.13 -14.09 -13.74
C SER A 345 -12.15 -12.95 -13.67
N SER A 346 -13.43 -13.27 -13.53
CA SER A 346 -14.51 -12.27 -13.53
C SER A 346 -14.54 -11.38 -12.27
N GLU A 347 -14.17 -11.90 -11.11
CA GLU A 347 -14.10 -11.09 -9.88
C GLU A 347 -12.91 -10.14 -9.89
N THR A 348 -11.78 -10.58 -10.48
CA THR A 348 -10.58 -9.76 -10.60
C THR A 348 -10.80 -8.58 -11.53
N GLU A 349 -11.48 -8.76 -12.67
CA GLU A 349 -11.77 -7.67 -13.63
C GLU A 349 -12.64 -6.56 -13.04
N ARG A 350 -13.65 -6.92 -12.22
CA ARG A 350 -14.52 -5.94 -11.56
C ARG A 350 -13.77 -5.15 -10.48
N ASP A 351 -12.97 -5.83 -9.66
CA ASP A 351 -12.14 -5.19 -8.63
C ASP A 351 -11.11 -4.26 -9.29
N GLU A 352 -10.53 -4.67 -10.42
CA GLU A 352 -9.60 -3.88 -11.22
C GLU A 352 -10.24 -2.62 -11.82
N ARG A 353 -11.46 -2.73 -12.34
CA ARG A 353 -12.25 -1.59 -12.81
C ARG A 353 -12.51 -0.57 -11.70
N HIS A 354 -12.83 -1.04 -10.49
CA HIS A 354 -13.04 -0.15 -9.34
C HIS A 354 -11.75 0.55 -8.92
N ILE A 355 -10.62 -0.16 -8.87
CA ILE A 355 -9.32 0.43 -8.56
C ILE A 355 -8.94 1.47 -9.63
N SER A 356 -9.17 1.18 -10.91
CA SER A 356 -8.92 2.10 -12.02
C SER A 356 -9.76 3.38 -11.89
N LYS A 357 -11.06 3.26 -11.57
CA LYS A 357 -11.93 4.43 -11.30
C LYS A 357 -11.46 5.25 -10.09
N LEU A 358 -10.95 4.59 -9.06
CA LEU A 358 -10.36 5.25 -7.90
C LEU A 358 -9.10 6.04 -8.29
N MET A 359 -8.20 5.45 -9.07
CA MET A 359 -7.00 6.14 -9.58
C MET A 359 -7.37 7.37 -10.39
N ASN A 360 -8.39 7.25 -11.25
CA ASN A 360 -8.89 8.38 -12.03
C ASN A 360 -9.40 9.52 -11.15
N SER A 361 -10.21 9.19 -10.14
CA SER A 361 -10.77 10.17 -9.22
C SER A 361 -9.68 10.90 -8.42
N LEU A 362 -8.71 10.15 -7.90
CA LEU A 362 -7.57 10.71 -7.17
C LEU A 362 -6.70 11.62 -8.05
N GLY A 363 -6.36 11.18 -9.26
CA GLY A 363 -5.56 11.99 -10.17
C GLY A 363 -6.30 13.26 -10.64
N ASN A 364 -7.63 13.19 -10.84
CA ASN A 364 -8.43 14.39 -11.17
C ASN A 364 -8.43 15.40 -10.02
N ALA A 365 -8.34 14.93 -8.77
CA ALA A 365 -8.20 15.78 -7.59
C ALA A 365 -6.75 16.25 -7.33
N GLY A 366 -5.82 15.98 -8.26
CA GLY A 366 -4.43 16.41 -8.16
C GLY A 366 -3.53 15.54 -7.29
N ALA A 367 -3.92 14.29 -7.01
CA ALA A 367 -3.04 13.33 -6.32
C ALA A 367 -1.84 12.93 -7.21
N HIS A 368 -0.64 12.87 -6.62
CA HIS A 368 0.58 12.50 -7.34
C HIS A 368 0.75 10.99 -7.48
N LEU A 369 0.23 10.41 -8.56
CA LEU A 369 0.23 8.95 -8.80
C LEU A 369 1.62 8.33 -9.10
N ASP A 370 2.71 9.07 -8.94
CA ASP A 370 4.09 8.61 -9.15
C ASP A 370 4.95 8.61 -7.86
N ARG A 371 4.33 8.81 -6.70
CA ARG A 371 5.07 8.81 -5.43
C ARG A 371 5.59 7.41 -5.09
N VAL A 372 6.87 7.36 -4.73
CA VAL A 372 7.58 6.15 -4.34
C VAL A 372 7.26 5.80 -2.89
N GLY A 373 6.80 4.57 -2.66
CA GLY A 373 6.51 4.04 -1.34
C GLY A 373 7.75 3.63 -0.53
N GLU A 374 7.53 3.22 0.73
CA GLU A 374 8.56 2.88 1.73
C GLU A 374 9.49 1.74 1.28
N PHE A 375 8.99 0.87 0.39
CA PHE A 375 9.75 -0.26 -0.19
C PHE A 375 10.36 0.04 -1.57
N GLY A 376 10.41 1.32 -1.98
CA GLY A 376 10.89 1.72 -3.30
C GLY A 376 9.97 1.31 -4.43
N ARG A 377 8.67 1.14 -4.16
CA ARG A 377 7.66 0.75 -5.15
C ARG A 377 6.87 1.96 -5.60
N THR A 378 6.74 2.12 -6.92
CA THR A 378 5.75 3.02 -7.49
C THR A 378 4.38 2.34 -7.55
N PRO A 379 3.29 3.12 -7.69
CA PRO A 379 1.95 2.61 -7.93
C PRO A 379 1.89 1.67 -9.14
N LEU A 380 2.58 2.04 -10.22
CA LEU A 380 2.69 1.27 -11.44
C LEU A 380 3.41 -0.06 -11.20
N SER A 381 4.60 -0.02 -10.58
CA SER A 381 5.35 -1.22 -10.17
C SER A 381 4.44 -2.18 -9.39
N HIS A 382 3.67 -1.66 -8.44
CA HIS A 382 2.76 -2.50 -7.68
C HIS A 382 1.62 -3.13 -8.52
N ALA A 383 0.99 -2.36 -9.41
CA ALA A 383 -0.01 -2.87 -10.34
C ALA A 383 0.57 -3.99 -11.22
N CYS A 384 1.81 -3.82 -11.68
CA CYS A 384 2.54 -4.80 -12.47
C CYS A 384 2.79 -6.11 -11.71
N ASN A 385 3.26 -6.02 -10.46
CA ASN A 385 3.48 -7.20 -9.61
C ASN A 385 2.21 -8.02 -9.35
N LEU A 386 1.04 -7.36 -9.31
CA LEU A 386 -0.25 -8.01 -9.14
C LEU A 386 -0.91 -8.45 -10.45
N GLY A 387 -0.33 -8.09 -11.61
CA GLY A 387 -0.88 -8.42 -12.92
C GLY A 387 -2.12 -7.62 -13.29
N LEU A 388 -2.31 -6.43 -12.72
CA LEU A 388 -3.48 -5.56 -12.94
C LEU A 388 -3.29 -4.67 -14.18
N LYS A 389 -3.52 -5.25 -15.37
CA LYS A 389 -3.39 -4.57 -16.68
C LYS A 389 -4.16 -3.23 -16.78
N LYS A 390 -5.46 -3.21 -16.49
CA LYS A 390 -6.32 -2.02 -16.58
C LYS A 390 -5.90 -0.93 -15.59
N VAL A 391 -5.42 -1.31 -14.39
CA VAL A 391 -4.88 -0.34 -13.43
C VAL A 391 -3.57 0.24 -13.96
N ALA A 392 -2.67 -0.60 -14.48
CA ALA A 392 -1.43 -0.15 -15.11
C ALA A 392 -1.70 0.80 -16.29
N GLU A 393 -2.63 0.43 -17.18
CA GLU A 393 -3.08 1.27 -18.30
C GLU A 393 -3.56 2.64 -17.81
N THR A 394 -4.43 2.65 -16.79
CA THR A 394 -4.97 3.90 -16.22
C THR A 394 -3.87 4.77 -15.62
N LEU A 395 -2.85 4.18 -14.98
CA LEU A 395 -1.71 4.93 -14.43
C LEU A 395 -0.83 5.51 -15.55
N LEU A 396 -0.59 4.74 -16.62
CA LEU A 396 0.20 5.18 -17.78
C LEU A 396 -0.52 6.30 -18.55
N ASP A 397 -1.84 6.20 -18.71
CA ASP A 397 -2.68 7.25 -19.33
C ASP A 397 -2.63 8.57 -18.54
N ARG A 398 -2.17 8.53 -17.28
CA ARG A 398 -1.97 9.70 -16.41
C ARG A 398 -0.53 10.20 -16.37
N GLY A 399 0.36 9.68 -17.23
CA GLY A 399 1.74 10.14 -17.33
C GLY A 399 2.62 9.73 -16.14
N VAL A 400 2.27 8.65 -15.43
CA VAL A 400 3.15 8.07 -14.39
C VAL A 400 4.42 7.54 -15.04
N ARG A 401 5.57 7.70 -14.37
CA ARG A 401 6.86 7.23 -14.89
C ARG A 401 6.85 5.71 -15.02
N ILE A 402 7.26 5.24 -16.20
CA ILE A 402 7.35 3.82 -16.51
C ILE A 402 8.66 3.18 -16.04
N GLU A 403 9.67 4.01 -15.83
CA GLU A 403 11.01 3.60 -15.42
C GLU A 403 11.05 3.05 -13.99
N GLY A 404 12.07 2.23 -13.74
CA GLY A 404 12.36 1.68 -12.45
C GLY A 404 12.90 2.69 -11.44
N VAL A 405 12.53 2.47 -10.18
CA VAL A 405 12.88 3.34 -9.06
C VAL A 405 13.83 2.64 -8.09
N VAL A 406 14.82 3.38 -7.59
CA VAL A 406 15.75 2.91 -6.56
C VAL A 406 15.13 3.09 -5.17
N SER A 407 15.13 2.01 -4.38
CA SER A 407 14.67 2.08 -2.99
C SER A 407 15.63 2.88 -2.11
N LYS A 408 15.10 3.87 -1.39
CA LYS A 408 15.85 4.70 -0.42
C LYS A 408 15.84 4.12 1.01
N GLY A 409 15.13 3.01 1.24
CA GLY A 409 14.89 2.38 2.57
C GLY A 409 15.81 1.21 2.90
N VAL A 410 15.37 0.26 3.75
CA VAL A 410 16.17 -0.89 4.27
C VAL A 410 16.82 -1.74 3.17
N ALA A 411 16.28 -1.70 1.96
CA ALA A 411 16.85 -2.33 0.75
C ALA A 411 17.56 -1.30 -0.15
N ARG A 412 18.50 -0.52 0.42
CA ARG A 412 19.26 0.52 -0.31
C ARG A 412 19.94 -0.09 -1.56
N GLY A 413 19.92 0.65 -2.66
CA GLY A 413 20.61 0.28 -3.91
C GLY A 413 19.87 -0.74 -4.77
N ARG A 414 18.64 -1.15 -4.40
CA ARG A 414 17.85 -2.07 -5.23
C ARG A 414 16.85 -1.32 -6.11
N ARG A 415 16.94 -1.54 -7.42
CA ARG A 415 16.11 -0.88 -8.45
C ARG A 415 14.93 -1.76 -8.86
N ARG A 416 13.70 -1.29 -8.64
CA ARG A 416 12.48 -2.01 -9.03
C ARG A 416 11.98 -1.48 -10.36
N VAL A 417 11.94 -2.34 -11.37
CA VAL A 417 11.48 -2.02 -12.71
C VAL A 417 10.08 -2.59 -12.92
N PRO A 418 9.05 -1.77 -13.27
CA PRO A 418 7.69 -2.25 -13.50
C PRO A 418 7.59 -3.40 -14.53
N LEU A 419 8.37 -3.33 -15.61
CA LEU A 419 8.44 -4.38 -16.62
C LEU A 419 8.89 -5.73 -16.04
N ILE A 420 9.93 -5.73 -15.20
CA ILE A 420 10.42 -6.94 -14.52
C ILE A 420 9.38 -7.47 -13.53
N GLU A 421 8.69 -6.60 -12.77
CA GLU A 421 7.63 -7.02 -11.85
C GLU A 421 6.41 -7.60 -12.57
N ALA A 422 6.09 -7.12 -13.79
CA ALA A 422 5.04 -7.68 -14.64
C ALA A 422 5.40 -9.08 -15.17
N VAL A 423 6.65 -9.25 -15.61
CA VAL A 423 7.18 -10.54 -16.12
C VAL A 423 7.13 -11.62 -15.04
N GLN A 424 7.44 -11.29 -13.78
CA GLN A 424 7.50 -12.25 -12.67
C GLN A 424 6.14 -12.46 -11.97
N CYS A 425 5.06 -11.86 -12.47
CA CYS A 425 3.74 -12.06 -11.90
C CYS A 425 3.31 -13.54 -12.06
N SER A 426 2.67 -14.11 -11.03
CA SER A 426 2.29 -15.54 -10.99
C SER A 426 1.28 -15.97 -12.07
N LYS A 427 0.68 -15.02 -12.78
CA LYS A 427 -0.19 -15.23 -13.94
C LYS A 427 0.54 -14.60 -15.12
N SER A 428 1.21 -15.38 -15.98
CA SER A 428 1.90 -14.87 -17.17
C SER A 428 0.97 -13.91 -17.92
N ASN A 429 1.23 -12.60 -17.82
CA ASN A 429 0.35 -11.56 -18.35
C ASN A 429 1.04 -10.86 -19.51
N VAL A 430 1.16 -11.59 -20.62
CA VAL A 430 1.74 -11.09 -21.88
C VAL A 430 1.07 -9.79 -22.32
N ALA A 431 -0.24 -9.64 -22.07
CA ALA A 431 -0.99 -8.44 -22.42
C ALA A 431 -0.60 -7.21 -21.57
N LEU A 432 -0.21 -7.39 -20.31
CA LEU A 432 0.35 -6.32 -19.47
C LEU A 432 1.78 -5.98 -19.91
N VAL A 433 2.59 -6.97 -20.26
CA VAL A 433 3.97 -6.73 -20.74
C VAL A 433 3.96 -6.00 -22.07
N SER A 434 3.09 -6.41 -23.00
CA SER A 434 2.90 -5.71 -24.28
C SER A 434 2.49 -4.26 -24.06
N LEU A 435 1.52 -4.00 -23.17
CA LEU A 435 1.10 -2.65 -22.81
C LEU A 435 2.28 -1.80 -22.29
N LEU A 436 3.15 -2.33 -21.43
CA LEU A 436 4.29 -1.56 -20.92
C LEU A 436 5.28 -1.21 -22.04
N LEU A 437 5.57 -2.15 -22.93
CA LEU A 437 6.49 -1.95 -24.05
C LEU A 437 5.93 -0.95 -25.07
N GLU A 438 4.64 -1.06 -25.41
CA GLU A 438 3.92 -0.09 -26.26
C GLU A 438 3.94 1.34 -25.69
N ARG A 439 4.03 1.47 -24.36
CA ARG A 439 4.11 2.76 -23.65
C ARG A 439 5.55 3.20 -23.37
N GLY A 440 6.54 2.57 -24.01
CA GLY A 440 7.94 3.00 -23.98
C GLY A 440 8.77 2.47 -22.80
N ALA A 441 8.37 1.35 -22.18
CA ALA A 441 9.24 0.69 -21.20
C ALA A 441 10.52 0.18 -21.89
N ASP A 442 11.69 0.45 -21.31
CA ASP A 442 12.96 -0.06 -21.84
C ASP A 442 13.03 -1.59 -21.65
N PRO A 443 13.07 -2.37 -22.75
CA PRO A 443 13.09 -3.83 -22.70
C PRO A 443 14.39 -4.41 -22.11
N ASN A 444 15.45 -3.59 -21.95
CA ASN A 444 16.75 -3.99 -21.42
C ASN A 444 17.03 -3.41 -20.02
N GLU A 445 16.05 -2.74 -19.44
CA GLU A 445 16.18 -2.06 -18.15
C GLU A 445 16.39 -3.06 -17.01
N VAL A 446 17.56 -3.05 -16.39
CA VAL A 446 17.93 -4.00 -15.34
C VAL A 446 17.38 -3.60 -13.96
N GLY A 447 16.98 -4.62 -13.19
CA GLY A 447 16.43 -4.43 -11.85
C GLY A 447 16.33 -5.70 -11.03
N ILE A 448 15.68 -5.62 -9.88
CA ILE A 448 15.51 -6.76 -8.97
C ILE A 448 14.68 -7.85 -9.66
N CYS A 449 15.22 -9.06 -9.69
CA CYS A 449 14.49 -10.27 -10.02
C CYS A 449 14.36 -11.17 -8.80
N ALA A 450 13.14 -11.61 -8.48
CA ALA A 450 12.91 -12.48 -7.31
C ALA A 450 13.59 -13.86 -7.45
N TYR A 451 13.95 -14.24 -8.67
CA TYR A 451 14.57 -15.52 -8.99
C TYR A 451 16.10 -15.46 -9.11
N LEU A 452 16.69 -14.26 -9.07
CA LEU A 452 18.13 -14.03 -9.23
C LEU A 452 18.70 -13.37 -7.95
N SER A 453 19.96 -13.64 -7.63
CA SER A 453 20.67 -12.97 -6.52
C SER A 453 21.15 -11.57 -6.88
N CYS A 454 21.22 -11.27 -8.18
CA CYS A 454 21.76 -10.05 -8.77
C CYS A 454 20.68 -9.31 -9.60
N ALA A 455 21.04 -8.14 -10.15
CA ALA A 455 20.13 -7.45 -11.07
C ALA A 455 19.95 -8.30 -12.34
N GLY A 456 18.71 -8.45 -12.80
CA GLY A 456 18.39 -9.18 -14.02
C GLY A 456 17.76 -8.26 -15.06
N SER A 457 17.93 -8.60 -16.33
CA SER A 457 17.15 -8.00 -17.41
C SER A 457 15.72 -8.57 -17.44
N PRO A 458 14.76 -7.89 -18.10
CA PRO A 458 13.41 -8.42 -18.32
C PRO A 458 13.42 -9.78 -19.04
N LEU A 459 14.34 -9.96 -20.00
CA LEU A 459 14.52 -11.21 -20.74
C LEU A 459 15.02 -12.36 -19.84
N GLN A 460 16.04 -12.11 -19.01
CA GLN A 460 16.52 -13.08 -18.02
C GLN A 460 15.42 -13.46 -17.03
N ALA A 461 14.67 -12.47 -16.54
CA ALA A 461 13.54 -12.70 -15.65
C ALA A 461 12.47 -13.59 -16.29
N ALA A 462 12.13 -13.39 -17.57
CA ALA A 462 11.11 -14.16 -18.27
C ALA A 462 11.48 -15.64 -18.40
N VAL A 463 12.71 -15.91 -18.83
CA VAL A 463 13.19 -17.29 -19.04
C VAL A 463 13.35 -18.03 -17.71
N VAL A 464 13.94 -17.39 -16.69
CA VAL A 464 14.12 -17.99 -15.36
C VAL A 464 12.77 -18.21 -14.66
N ALA A 465 11.84 -17.25 -14.78
CA ALA A 465 10.49 -17.42 -14.25
C ALA A 465 9.81 -18.63 -14.87
N GLY A 466 9.82 -18.74 -16.21
CA GLY A 466 9.27 -19.89 -16.93
C GLY A 466 9.85 -21.22 -16.46
N TRP A 467 11.18 -21.29 -16.28
CA TRP A 467 11.87 -22.48 -15.81
C TRP A 467 11.54 -22.86 -14.36
N LYS A 468 11.56 -21.90 -13.42
CA LYS A 468 11.36 -22.15 -11.98
C LYS A 468 9.90 -22.34 -11.57
N SER A 469 8.98 -21.69 -12.27
CA SER A 469 7.54 -21.72 -11.94
C SER A 469 6.77 -22.83 -12.66
N GLY A 470 7.42 -23.55 -13.59
CA GLY A 470 6.81 -24.67 -14.30
C GLY A 470 5.68 -24.25 -15.25
N TRP A 471 5.77 -23.06 -15.84
CA TRP A 471 4.80 -22.60 -16.84
C TRP A 471 4.78 -23.55 -18.05
N PRO A 472 3.64 -23.70 -18.75
CA PRO A 472 3.66 -24.32 -20.06
C PRO A 472 4.68 -23.58 -20.93
N ASN A 473 5.62 -24.30 -21.56
CA ASN A 473 6.69 -23.70 -22.38
C ASN A 473 6.18 -22.66 -23.38
N ARG A 474 4.94 -22.82 -23.88
CA ARG A 474 4.27 -21.90 -24.81
C ARG A 474 4.11 -20.48 -24.26
N ASP A 475 3.85 -20.31 -22.97
CA ASP A 475 3.62 -18.98 -22.38
C ASP A 475 4.95 -18.24 -22.16
N THR A 476 6.00 -18.97 -21.80
CA THR A 476 7.38 -18.45 -21.76
C THR A 476 7.82 -18.01 -23.15
N LEU A 477 7.58 -18.86 -24.17
CA LEU A 477 7.93 -18.54 -25.56
C LEU A 477 7.22 -17.26 -26.04
N ARG A 478 5.90 -17.16 -25.84
CA ARG A 478 5.12 -15.96 -26.21
C ARG A 478 5.61 -14.70 -25.51
N LEU A 479 5.95 -14.79 -24.22
CA LEU A 479 6.46 -13.66 -23.46
C LEU A 479 7.83 -13.20 -23.98
N VAL A 480 8.71 -14.15 -24.28
CA VAL A 480 10.04 -13.88 -24.87
C VAL A 480 9.90 -13.30 -26.28
N GLU A 481 9.00 -13.82 -27.11
CA GLU A 481 8.70 -13.27 -28.44
C GLU A 481 8.30 -11.79 -28.36
N VAL A 482 7.41 -11.43 -27.41
CA VAL A 482 7.00 -10.04 -27.20
C VAL A 482 8.17 -9.17 -26.75
N LEU A 483 8.99 -9.62 -25.79
CA LEU A 483 10.14 -8.85 -25.33
C LEU A 483 11.17 -8.62 -26.45
N VAL A 484 11.51 -9.68 -27.18
CA VAL A 484 12.52 -9.63 -28.25
C VAL A 484 12.05 -8.82 -29.45
N SER A 485 10.76 -8.91 -29.82
CA SER A 485 10.18 -8.08 -30.89
C SER A 485 10.21 -6.58 -30.57
N HIS A 486 10.26 -6.21 -29.29
CA HIS A 486 10.41 -4.82 -28.84
C HIS A 486 11.88 -4.45 -28.53
N GLY A 487 12.86 -5.31 -28.84
CA GLY A 487 14.29 -5.00 -28.74
C GLY A 487 15.00 -5.51 -27.48
N ALA A 488 14.41 -6.45 -26.73
CA ALA A 488 15.10 -7.10 -25.62
C ALA A 488 16.27 -7.96 -26.12
N ARG A 489 17.42 -7.88 -25.43
CA ARG A 489 18.65 -8.61 -25.77
C ARG A 489 19.14 -9.48 -24.62
N CYS A 490 19.87 -10.54 -24.95
CA CYS A 490 20.65 -11.31 -23.98
C CYS A 490 21.81 -10.44 -23.47
N LEU A 491 21.75 -10.04 -22.19
CA LEU A 491 22.82 -9.29 -21.54
C LEU A 491 23.73 -10.25 -20.76
N GLY A 492 25.06 -10.04 -20.82
CA GLY A 492 26.02 -10.71 -19.93
C GLY A 492 26.92 -11.80 -20.54
N GLU A 493 26.98 -11.93 -21.87
CA GLU A 493 27.75 -13.00 -22.54
C GLU A 493 29.19 -12.61 -22.91
N ARG A 494 29.68 -11.41 -22.53
CA ARG A 494 31.05 -10.96 -22.81
C ARG A 494 31.94 -10.89 -21.58
N ARG A 495 33.14 -11.45 -21.73
CA ARG A 495 34.26 -11.45 -20.76
C ARG A 495 34.51 -10.04 -20.21
N GLU A 496 34.82 -10.02 -18.93
CA GLU A 496 35.22 -8.89 -18.09
C GLU A 496 36.31 -8.00 -18.74
N HIS A 497 35.93 -7.06 -19.60
CA HIS A 497 36.70 -5.84 -19.79
C HIS A 497 35.72 -4.68 -19.96
N SER A 498 35.70 -3.84 -18.93
CA SER A 498 35.13 -2.49 -18.85
C SER A 498 34.65 -1.91 -20.19
N LEU A 499 33.34 -1.95 -20.42
CA LEU A 499 32.68 -1.02 -21.34
C LEU A 499 31.71 -0.19 -20.51
N SER A 500 32.12 1.04 -20.24
CA SER A 500 31.25 2.12 -19.80
C SER A 500 30.05 2.19 -20.74
N LEU A 501 28.85 2.01 -20.20
CA LEU A 501 27.57 2.14 -20.91
C LEU A 501 27.33 3.62 -21.31
N SER A 502 28.07 4.11 -22.30
CA SER A 502 27.90 5.44 -22.91
C SER A 502 27.63 5.41 -24.41
N THR A 503 27.66 4.26 -25.08
CA THR A 503 27.67 4.21 -26.56
C THR A 503 26.34 3.84 -27.23
N VAL A 504 25.20 3.88 -26.53
CA VAL A 504 23.87 3.60 -27.15
C VAL A 504 22.89 4.77 -27.02
N ALA A 505 23.37 5.96 -26.65
CA ALA A 505 22.54 7.17 -26.62
C ALA A 505 23.18 8.26 -27.50
N THR A 506 22.90 8.22 -28.80
CA THR A 506 23.10 9.38 -29.67
C THR A 506 21.83 10.24 -29.68
N GLU A 507 22.02 11.48 -29.21
CA GLU A 507 21.40 12.72 -29.71
C GLU A 507 19.87 12.87 -29.62
N VAL A 508 19.40 13.34 -28.46
CA VAL A 508 18.39 14.42 -28.39
C VAL A 508 18.74 15.30 -27.17
N GLU A 509 19.59 16.30 -27.38
CA GLU A 509 19.67 17.44 -26.46
C GLU A 509 18.46 18.34 -26.74
N THR A 510 17.51 18.37 -25.80
CA THR A 510 16.53 19.46 -25.73
C THR A 510 16.63 20.10 -24.35
N GLU A 511 17.18 21.32 -24.34
CA GLU A 511 17.12 22.28 -23.23
C GLU A 511 15.68 22.52 -22.79
N VAL A 512 15.34 22.24 -21.53
CA VAL A 512 14.23 22.92 -20.84
C VAL A 512 14.58 23.18 -19.36
N ARG A 513 14.78 24.48 -19.09
CA ARG A 513 14.59 25.32 -17.89
C ARG A 513 14.60 24.71 -16.48
N MET A 514 15.41 25.36 -15.65
CA MET A 514 15.56 25.23 -14.20
C MET A 514 14.25 25.50 -13.44
N ASP A 515 13.68 24.48 -12.82
CA ASP A 515 13.02 24.48 -11.50
C ASP A 515 12.30 23.15 -11.31
N ASP A 516 13.03 22.10 -10.92
CA ASP A 516 12.52 21.01 -10.08
C ASP A 516 13.66 20.08 -9.66
N GLN A 517 13.52 19.45 -8.49
CA GLN A 517 14.52 18.57 -7.87
C GLN A 517 15.05 17.49 -8.82
N ILE A 518 16.20 17.76 -9.43
CA ILE A 518 17.05 16.77 -10.09
C ILE A 518 17.60 15.86 -9.00
N VAL A 519 16.91 14.74 -8.75
CA VAL A 519 17.53 13.59 -8.12
C VAL A 519 18.50 13.04 -9.16
N GLY A 520 19.80 13.26 -8.95
CA GLY A 520 20.84 12.81 -9.86
C GLY A 520 20.61 11.36 -10.29
N VAL A 521 20.79 11.12 -11.59
CA VAL A 521 20.77 9.79 -12.22
C VAL A 521 21.99 9.02 -11.72
N GLY A 522 21.92 8.57 -10.46
CA GLY A 522 22.89 7.68 -9.85
C GLY A 522 22.73 6.29 -10.45
N ARG A 523 23.56 6.00 -11.46
CA ARG A 523 23.78 4.67 -12.04
C ARG A 523 24.44 3.74 -11.01
N ASP A 524 23.70 3.35 -9.98
CA ASP A 524 24.12 2.30 -9.03
C ASP A 524 23.13 1.13 -9.11
N VAL A 525 23.18 0.39 -10.22
CA VAL A 525 22.62 -0.96 -10.27
C VAL A 525 23.80 -1.91 -10.03
N GLY A 526 23.69 -2.79 -9.02
CA GLY A 526 24.71 -3.82 -8.75
C GLY A 526 24.97 -4.74 -9.97
N PRO A 527 25.95 -5.65 -9.88
CA PRO A 527 26.34 -6.48 -11.02
C PRO A 527 25.13 -7.21 -11.63
N VAL A 528 25.08 -7.25 -12.96
CA VAL A 528 24.06 -7.99 -13.71
C VAL A 528 24.32 -9.49 -13.53
N SER A 529 23.26 -10.28 -13.39
CA SER A 529 23.36 -11.74 -13.27
C SER A 529 24.03 -12.34 -14.50
N GLN A 530 24.93 -13.29 -14.27
CA GLN A 530 25.57 -14.10 -15.31
C GLN A 530 24.70 -15.28 -15.77
N VAL A 531 23.44 -15.33 -15.33
CA VAL A 531 22.51 -16.38 -15.77
C VAL A 531 22.22 -16.21 -17.26
N SER A 532 22.55 -17.22 -18.05
CA SER A 532 22.35 -17.21 -19.50
C SER A 532 20.94 -17.70 -19.84
N PRO A 533 20.11 -16.87 -20.51
CA PRO A 533 18.82 -17.31 -21.03
C PRO A 533 18.94 -18.51 -21.99
N LEU A 534 20.04 -18.58 -22.75
CA LEU A 534 20.27 -19.64 -23.73
C LEU A 534 20.54 -20.99 -23.05
N LEU A 535 21.38 -21.03 -22.01
CA LEU A 535 21.61 -22.25 -21.23
C LEU A 535 20.32 -22.78 -20.60
N ILE A 536 19.48 -21.89 -20.08
CA ILE A 536 18.18 -22.29 -19.51
C ILE A 536 17.25 -22.84 -20.60
N ALA A 537 17.23 -22.28 -21.82
CA ALA A 537 16.43 -22.80 -22.92
C ALA A 537 16.83 -24.24 -23.30
N PHE A 538 18.14 -24.54 -23.34
CA PHE A 538 18.64 -25.90 -23.55
C PHE A 538 18.30 -26.84 -22.38
N GLN A 539 18.39 -26.35 -21.14
CA GLN A 539 18.01 -27.10 -19.95
C GLN A 539 16.51 -27.43 -19.92
N MET A 540 15.66 -26.51 -20.39
CA MET A 540 14.22 -26.70 -20.61
C MET A 540 13.91 -27.62 -21.80
N ARG A 541 14.91 -27.93 -22.63
CA ARG A 541 14.80 -28.68 -23.89
C ARG A 541 13.89 -28.02 -24.91
N ASP A 542 13.87 -26.69 -24.91
CA ASP A 542 13.04 -25.89 -25.81
C ASP A 542 13.89 -25.36 -26.97
N ALA A 543 13.97 -26.17 -28.03
CA ALA A 543 14.71 -25.81 -29.25
C ALA A 543 14.16 -24.54 -29.92
N LYS A 544 12.85 -24.27 -29.83
CA LYS A 544 12.23 -23.08 -30.42
C LYS A 544 12.65 -21.82 -29.66
N LEU A 545 12.66 -21.89 -28.33
CA LEU A 545 13.15 -20.81 -27.49
C LEU A 545 14.64 -20.56 -27.72
N ALA A 546 15.46 -21.61 -27.85
CA ALA A 546 16.89 -21.46 -28.14
C ALA A 546 17.14 -20.75 -29.47
N ARG A 547 16.43 -21.14 -30.55
CA ARG A 547 16.50 -20.45 -31.86
C ARG A 547 16.12 -18.98 -31.75
N LEU A 548 14.99 -18.69 -31.09
CA LEU A 548 14.51 -17.32 -30.90
C LEU A 548 15.53 -16.44 -30.18
N LEU A 549 16.18 -16.97 -29.14
CA LEU A 549 17.18 -16.23 -28.36
C LEU A 549 18.45 -15.93 -29.18
N VAL A 550 18.91 -16.85 -30.02
CA VAL A 550 20.08 -16.62 -30.87
C VAL A 550 19.73 -15.70 -32.05
N GLU A 551 18.70 -16.06 -32.82
CA GLU A 551 18.35 -15.36 -34.08
C GLU A 551 17.86 -13.92 -33.84
N LYS A 552 17.07 -13.69 -32.78
CA LYS A 552 16.44 -12.39 -32.53
C LYS A 552 16.86 -11.76 -31.20
N GLY A 553 17.15 -12.56 -30.18
CA GLY A 553 17.63 -12.07 -28.87
C GLY A 553 19.12 -11.71 -28.84
N GLY A 554 19.88 -12.09 -29.88
CA GLY A 554 21.31 -11.82 -30.00
C GLY A 554 22.18 -12.61 -29.03
N ALA A 555 21.72 -13.79 -28.59
CA ALA A 555 22.51 -14.70 -27.77
C ALA A 555 23.69 -15.27 -28.58
N ASP A 556 24.89 -15.27 -28.00
CA ASP A 556 26.07 -15.93 -28.55
C ASP A 556 26.01 -17.43 -28.19
N PRO A 557 25.90 -18.33 -29.19
CA PRO A 557 25.79 -19.77 -28.97
C PRO A 557 27.05 -20.41 -28.36
N ASN A 558 28.16 -19.65 -28.26
CA ASN A 558 29.44 -20.11 -27.73
C ASN A 558 29.83 -19.41 -26.42
N ALA A 559 29.04 -18.44 -25.96
CA ALA A 559 29.37 -17.70 -24.75
C ALA A 559 29.16 -18.54 -23.49
N PRO A 560 30.13 -18.55 -22.55
CA PRO A 560 29.96 -19.20 -21.27
C PRO A 560 28.98 -18.43 -20.39
N GLY A 561 28.18 -19.14 -19.61
CA GLY A 561 27.20 -18.55 -18.70
C GLY A 561 26.88 -19.48 -17.53
N LYS A 562 25.91 -19.08 -16.70
CA LYS A 562 25.41 -19.93 -15.60
C LYS A 562 23.94 -20.28 -15.79
N ILE A 563 23.51 -21.45 -15.30
CA ILE A 563 22.10 -21.82 -15.23
C ILE A 563 21.41 -21.18 -14.02
N ASP A 564 22.12 -21.05 -12.89
CA ASP A 564 21.70 -20.32 -11.71
C ASP A 564 22.88 -19.54 -11.10
N ASP A 565 22.63 -18.51 -10.28
CA ASP A 565 23.70 -17.63 -9.80
C ASP A 565 24.76 -18.36 -8.93
N ARG A 566 24.44 -19.55 -8.41
CA ARG A 566 25.33 -20.39 -7.59
C ARG A 566 26.02 -21.50 -8.40
N GLY A 567 25.67 -21.63 -9.67
CA GLY A 567 26.09 -22.70 -10.56
C GLY A 567 27.49 -22.48 -11.11
N LYS A 568 28.00 -23.54 -11.74
CA LYS A 568 29.25 -23.47 -12.50
C LYS A 568 29.02 -22.68 -13.78
N VAL A 569 30.07 -22.02 -14.23
CA VAL A 569 30.11 -21.46 -15.57
C VAL A 569 30.26 -22.63 -16.55
N GLU A 570 29.39 -22.73 -17.52
CA GLU A 570 29.41 -23.77 -18.56
C GLU A 570 29.05 -23.17 -19.93
N THR A 571 29.54 -23.79 -21.00
CA THR A 571 29.16 -23.40 -22.37
C THR A 571 27.90 -24.15 -22.81
N PRO A 572 27.15 -23.63 -23.82
CA PRO A 572 26.02 -24.36 -24.38
C PRO A 572 26.39 -25.76 -24.91
N ALA A 573 27.58 -25.91 -25.49
CA ALA A 573 28.10 -27.21 -25.95
C ALA A 573 28.31 -28.18 -24.78
N ASP A 574 28.97 -27.74 -23.70
CA ASP A 574 29.22 -28.56 -22.50
C ASP A 574 27.91 -29.04 -21.88
N LEU A 575 26.92 -28.15 -21.78
CA LEU A 575 25.62 -28.47 -21.22
C LEU A 575 24.89 -29.52 -22.07
N VAL A 576 24.76 -29.30 -23.39
CA VAL A 576 24.02 -30.19 -24.30
C VAL A 576 24.69 -31.57 -24.41
N LEU A 577 26.02 -31.61 -24.53
CA LEU A 577 26.77 -32.87 -24.61
C LEU A 577 26.74 -33.63 -23.27
N GLY A 578 26.78 -32.90 -22.15
CA GLY A 578 26.71 -33.42 -20.79
C GLY A 578 25.35 -33.99 -20.38
N LEU A 579 24.28 -33.76 -21.16
CA LEU A 579 22.95 -34.31 -20.88
C LEU A 579 22.97 -35.85 -20.89
N LYS A 580 22.68 -36.45 -19.74
CA LYS A 580 22.57 -37.92 -19.58
C LYS A 580 21.25 -38.41 -20.18
N VAL A 581 21.30 -39.50 -20.96
CA VAL A 581 20.13 -40.09 -21.64
C VAL A 581 19.56 -41.27 -20.84
N GLY A 582 18.24 -41.50 -20.86
CA GLY A 582 17.59 -42.67 -20.25
C GLY A 582 16.09 -42.50 -19.92
N ARG A 583 15.43 -43.58 -19.45
CA ARG A 583 13.96 -43.63 -19.18
C ARG A 583 13.42 -42.60 -18.18
N ARG A 584 14.26 -42.04 -17.30
CA ARG A 584 13.94 -40.93 -16.36
C ARG A 584 14.75 -39.65 -16.64
N ARG A 585 15.42 -39.57 -17.80
CA ARG A 585 16.36 -38.51 -18.18
C ARG A 585 16.03 -37.97 -19.58
N CYS A 586 16.96 -37.28 -20.27
CA CYS A 586 16.69 -36.73 -21.59
C CYS A 586 16.42 -37.85 -22.61
N PRO A 587 15.33 -37.82 -23.39
CA PRO A 587 15.14 -38.74 -24.50
C PRO A 587 16.24 -38.53 -25.56
N GLU A 588 16.73 -39.62 -26.15
CA GLU A 588 17.81 -39.57 -27.16
C GLU A 588 17.43 -38.67 -28.34
N GLY A 589 16.19 -38.78 -28.83
CA GLY A 589 15.68 -37.92 -29.90
C GLY A 589 15.63 -36.43 -29.53
N THR A 590 15.40 -36.10 -28.26
CA THR A 590 15.44 -34.71 -27.79
C THR A 590 16.88 -34.20 -27.68
N LYS A 591 17.82 -35.03 -27.20
CA LYS A 591 19.24 -34.66 -27.17
C LYS A 591 19.75 -34.38 -28.59
N LYS A 592 19.44 -35.26 -29.54
CA LYS A 592 19.79 -35.08 -30.96
C LYS A 592 19.24 -33.76 -31.51
N LEU A 593 17.97 -33.45 -31.27
CA LEU A 593 17.34 -32.21 -31.69
C LEU A 593 18.03 -30.96 -31.11
N LEU A 594 18.49 -31.01 -29.85
CA LEU A 594 19.21 -29.89 -29.23
C LEU A 594 20.62 -29.72 -29.79
N VAL A 595 21.31 -30.82 -30.13
CA VAL A 595 22.61 -30.78 -30.82
C VAL A 595 22.45 -30.19 -32.21
N GLU A 596 21.48 -30.67 -33.00
CA GLU A 596 21.15 -30.13 -34.32
C GLU A 596 20.81 -28.64 -34.22
N THR A 597 19.98 -28.26 -33.26
CA THR A 597 19.61 -26.86 -33.04
C THR A 597 20.82 -26.00 -32.67
N LEU A 598 21.73 -26.48 -31.82
CA LEU A 598 22.95 -25.75 -31.46
C LEU A 598 23.88 -25.56 -32.67
N GLN A 599 24.03 -26.59 -33.52
CA GLN A 599 24.82 -26.49 -34.75
C GLN A 599 24.19 -25.52 -35.75
N GLU A 600 22.87 -25.59 -35.94
CA GLU A 600 22.13 -24.71 -36.85
C GLU A 600 22.26 -23.24 -36.48
N VAL A 601 22.28 -22.92 -35.18
CA VAL A 601 22.43 -21.54 -34.70
C VAL A 601 23.90 -21.09 -34.57
N GLY A 602 24.86 -21.89 -35.02
CA GLY A 602 26.28 -21.53 -35.07
C GLY A 602 27.10 -21.86 -33.82
N GLY A 603 26.63 -22.79 -32.98
CA GLY A 603 27.38 -23.31 -31.83
C GLY A 603 28.50 -24.26 -32.24
N ASP A 604 29.69 -24.03 -31.69
CA ASP A 604 30.89 -24.83 -31.87
C ASP A 604 30.93 -25.94 -30.81
N LEU A 605 30.73 -27.18 -31.25
CA LEU A 605 30.74 -28.36 -30.37
C LEU A 605 32.14 -28.73 -29.88
N GLU A 606 33.19 -28.22 -30.52
CA GLU A 606 34.58 -28.49 -30.17
C GLU A 606 35.12 -27.50 -29.12
N ARG A 607 34.44 -26.36 -28.95
CA ARG A 607 34.75 -25.32 -27.97
C ARG A 607 34.17 -25.65 -26.59
N THR A 608 34.51 -26.84 -26.09
CA THR A 608 34.24 -27.25 -24.70
C THR A 608 35.25 -26.59 -23.77
N ASP A 609 34.84 -26.13 -22.59
CA ASP A 609 35.76 -25.52 -21.64
C ASP A 609 36.70 -26.62 -21.12
N GLN A 610 37.92 -26.66 -21.67
CA GLN A 610 38.92 -27.69 -21.40
C GLN A 610 39.32 -27.66 -19.92
N SER A 611 38.56 -28.37 -19.09
CA SER A 611 39.13 -29.10 -17.96
C SER A 611 39.29 -30.56 -18.43
N PRO A 612 40.49 -31.14 -18.38
CA PRO A 612 40.80 -32.37 -19.11
C PRO A 612 40.15 -33.57 -18.42
N LYS A 613 38.90 -33.90 -18.77
CA LYS A 613 38.32 -35.21 -18.46
C LYS A 613 37.46 -35.73 -19.61
N ALA A 614 38.10 -36.68 -20.30
CA ALA A 614 37.53 -37.76 -21.10
C ALA A 614 37.13 -37.43 -22.54
N CYS A 615 38.12 -37.57 -23.43
CA CYS A 615 37.93 -37.96 -24.83
C CYS A 615 36.97 -39.14 -24.95
N TRP A 616 35.75 -38.91 -25.43
CA TRP A 616 34.92 -39.96 -26.06
C TRP A 616 34.12 -39.35 -27.22
N TRP A 617 34.82 -39.10 -28.33
CA TRP A 617 34.33 -39.32 -29.68
C TRP A 617 35.45 -40.05 -30.42
N PRO A 618 35.19 -41.26 -30.96
CA PRO A 618 34.69 -41.31 -32.33
C PRO A 618 33.75 -42.50 -32.62
N ALA A 619 32.58 -42.27 -33.25
CA ALA A 619 31.90 -43.27 -34.12
C ALA A 619 30.61 -42.72 -34.77
N PHE A 620 30.68 -41.63 -35.55
CA PHE A 620 29.55 -41.30 -36.44
C PHE A 620 29.93 -40.86 -37.86
N LEU A 621 31.23 -40.84 -38.18
CA LEU A 621 31.73 -40.61 -39.53
C LEU A 621 32.57 -41.82 -39.95
N MET A 622 31.89 -42.81 -40.54
CA MET A 622 32.37 -43.71 -41.60
C MET A 622 31.61 -45.04 -41.52
N CYS A 623 30.59 -45.20 -42.37
CA CYS A 623 30.13 -46.49 -42.84
C CYS A 623 29.45 -46.30 -44.22
N ARG A 624 30.29 -46.20 -45.26
CA ARG A 624 29.93 -46.58 -46.63
C ARG A 624 30.97 -47.61 -47.09
N GLY A 625 30.48 -48.81 -47.37
CA GLY A 625 31.16 -49.81 -48.21
C GLY A 625 32.11 -50.77 -47.48
N GLY A 626 31.83 -52.08 -47.60
CA GLY A 626 32.83 -53.11 -47.30
C GLY A 626 32.25 -54.39 -46.70
N ILE A 627 31.68 -55.24 -47.56
CA ILE A 627 31.40 -56.64 -47.26
C ILE A 627 32.74 -57.38 -47.13
N GLN A 628 33.03 -58.03 -45.98
CA GLN A 628 33.76 -59.32 -45.95
C GLN A 628 33.80 -59.97 -44.57
N GLN A 629 33.16 -61.15 -44.51
CA GLN A 629 33.50 -62.41 -43.83
C GLN A 629 33.89 -62.47 -42.33
N ARG A 630 33.16 -63.35 -41.62
CA ARG A 630 33.54 -64.02 -40.36
C ARG A 630 34.74 -64.97 -40.58
N PRO A 631 35.52 -65.30 -39.53
CA PRO A 631 35.22 -66.46 -38.66
C PRO A 631 35.35 -66.06 -37.17
N GLY A 632 34.63 -66.61 -36.17
CA GLY A 632 34.52 -68.01 -35.78
C GLY A 632 35.28 -68.20 -34.45
N GLY A 633 34.59 -68.58 -33.35
CA GLY A 633 35.24 -69.22 -32.19
C GLY A 633 34.88 -68.71 -30.77
N ALA A 634 34.24 -69.60 -30.00
CA ALA A 634 34.24 -69.77 -28.52
C ALA A 634 33.74 -68.61 -27.64
N SER A 635 32.55 -68.71 -27.02
CA SER A 635 32.18 -69.52 -25.84
C SER A 635 32.86 -69.08 -24.54
N ALA A 636 32.04 -68.67 -23.56
CA ALA A 636 32.07 -69.08 -22.14
C ALA A 636 31.74 -67.95 -21.13
N VAL A 637 30.62 -68.17 -20.44
CA VAL A 637 30.48 -68.09 -18.97
C VAL A 637 30.02 -66.75 -18.34
N LYS A 638 28.72 -66.79 -17.97
CA LYS A 638 28.04 -66.22 -16.80
C LYS A 638 28.96 -65.84 -15.62
N ARG A 639 28.65 -64.72 -14.94
CA ARG A 639 28.00 -64.74 -13.61
C ARG A 639 27.70 -63.33 -13.09
N ARG A 640 26.42 -63.19 -12.70
CA ARG A 640 25.78 -62.35 -11.67
C ARG A 640 25.89 -60.84 -11.76
#